data_AF-A0A085WA76-F1
#
_entry.id   AF-A0A085WA76-F1
#
_cell.length_a   1.000
_cell.length_b   1.000
_cell.length_c   1.000
_cell.angle_alpha   90.00
_cell.angle_beta   90.00
_cell.angle_gamma   90.00
#
_symmetry.space_group_name_H-M   'P 1'
#
loop_
_entity.id
_entity.type
_entity.pdbx_description
1 polymer ?
#
loop_
_entity_poly.entity_id
_entity_poly.type
_entity_poly.pdbx_seq_one_letter_code
_entity_poly.pdbx_strand_id
1 'polypeptide(L)'
;MAAMVGGCDRPSSNGRGARAAFAARPELLDFGPAAVGSTKTVKLKLANGGRAPVRIEGALSSVPNVEVPPFEPFSLSAGGETEIEVHFTPEVEGSVKGVVEIFTDADASEKTSQVAFTGLGVNALVEVKTPSLDYGNVTLETVAIRDLVLRNPTSVDSSMRLELRGPDADQFSSTMTGKDVVLKAGQDWTLPVGFKPNRLGTASAEARVKVCDTCEPVVVPLTGMGVAAELEISPVRLDFGRVAVNATAEQSIIVRNQGSAPMSYTGANIVSNAGGVFRVVSTPLPQGNTLKPGDAAEIRVAFTPAAVGTAPEGKVEIQVRASNSSAPVPKVALAGEGGSSCIGVQPSLVDFGEVAEGMAATRQVQVYNRCRTQVLVSDLQIATQRGGYFSLAQAPASLPIDPGKSAPVGVTFTPRAGAGDGVAQLFVTVRQGASTSTEGVALKGSGKLFPPCQYTMTPQVLNFGRVPVGSEVALGVSLRNTGTTPCFLASMQLAGGSDAVFSTGRVENTVVLPGMKASLLVHFKPDAAATFGGLAEAWVNHPSAGHPTVTVQGEGSTGCFAVQPTHVEFGLAKLTCEPRAKELVAYNRCAGPVTVQSMVLERDTEEISLSESPHFPLTLEANQSFRIHAKYEPTDEGEDLAALRFDLGQGSVYTASLVGRGASNANQVDSFIQESAAKVDVLFVVDNSGSMMEEQQSLGANFAAFMSAATASGVDYHIGVTTTGLDSSSGGWSSCPGGAEGGESGRLFPVNGSSPRIITPLTPNAAGVFATNTHVGVCHWNEQGLEAAYRALSDPLLHSLDDPRTPQTSDGNGGFIRDEARLAIIFVTDEEDFSSQPVPFYETYFKALKSNDPGKLSVSAIAGPVDLSSCSTASSSGTRYIQLANATGGVVESICTPNWAESLKKLSDTAFGPKRSFPLSDVPADTSQIVVSVNGVQITSGWVYDGASNSIVFDQGAAPPPGAYIEVTYPLGC
;
A
#
# COMPACT_ATOMS: atom_id res chain seq x y z
N MET A 1 9.58 106.25 19.64
CA MET A 1 8.70 107.17 18.88
C MET A 1 7.27 106.82 19.24
N ALA A 2 6.52 107.79 19.78
CA ALA A 2 5.06 107.86 20.06
C ALA A 2 4.41 106.72 20.89
N ALA A 3 3.87 106.84 22.12
CA ALA A 3 3.17 107.87 22.91
C ALA A 3 1.62 107.72 22.95
N MET A 4 1.09 107.83 24.20
CA MET A 4 -0.27 108.26 24.64
C MET A 4 -1.45 107.26 24.52
N VAL A 5 -2.45 107.14 25.44
CA VAL A 5 -2.92 107.81 26.69
C VAL A 5 -3.91 106.82 27.38
N GLY A 6 -3.90 106.58 28.71
CA GLY A 6 -4.69 107.26 29.78
C GLY A 6 -6.09 106.66 29.98
N GLY A 7 -6.69 106.52 31.18
CA GLY A 7 -6.31 106.86 32.55
C GLY A 7 -7.22 106.15 33.57
N CYS A 8 -6.93 106.36 34.85
CA CYS A 8 -7.65 105.84 36.02
C CYS A 8 -9.04 106.46 36.20
N ASP A 9 -10.01 105.74 36.77
CA ASP A 9 -10.86 106.33 37.82
C ASP A 9 -11.53 105.32 38.77
N ARG A 10 -11.76 105.80 40.00
CA ARG A 10 -12.29 105.10 41.19
C ARG A 10 -13.85 105.18 41.26
N PRO A 11 -14.53 104.54 42.24
CA PRO A 11 -15.85 103.93 42.07
C PRO A 11 -17.04 104.86 42.37
N SER A 12 -18.22 104.51 41.83
CA SER A 12 -19.50 104.92 42.40
C SER A 12 -20.48 103.76 42.47
N SER A 13 -21.01 103.56 43.68
CA SER A 13 -22.14 102.72 44.04
C SER A 13 -23.42 103.06 43.27
N ASN A 14 -24.13 102.05 42.79
CA ASN A 14 -25.52 101.77 43.18
C ASN A 14 -26.06 100.53 42.46
N GLY A 15 -26.74 99.67 43.22
CA GLY A 15 -27.53 98.56 42.66
C GLY A 15 -27.49 97.28 43.49
N ARG A 16 -27.93 97.33 44.77
CA ARG A 16 -28.31 96.11 45.51
C ARG A 16 -29.57 95.52 44.86
N GLY A 17 -29.37 94.59 43.92
CA GLY A 17 -30.32 93.53 43.59
C GLY A 17 -29.96 92.28 44.39
N ALA A 18 -30.96 91.65 45.01
CA ALA A 18 -30.81 90.47 45.84
C ALA A 18 -30.07 89.33 45.12
N ARG A 19 -29.11 88.70 45.78
CA ARG A 19 -28.57 87.40 45.34
C ARG A 19 -29.68 86.35 45.49
N ALA A 20 -30.10 85.74 44.38
CA ALA A 20 -30.68 84.40 44.35
C ALA A 20 -29.74 83.46 45.14
N ALA A 21 -30.17 82.66 46.14
CA ALA A 21 -31.23 81.64 46.15
C ALA A 21 -30.81 80.39 45.34
N PHE A 22 -31.28 79.22 45.77
CA PHE A 22 -30.69 77.86 45.66
C PHE A 22 -29.83 77.56 44.40
N ALA A 23 -28.68 76.89 44.57
CA ALA A 23 -27.76 76.56 43.47
C ALA A 23 -27.43 75.06 43.37
N ALA A 24 -27.55 74.51 42.17
CA ALA A 24 -27.02 73.20 41.82
C ALA A 24 -25.74 73.36 40.96
N ARG A 25 -24.71 72.56 41.26
CA ARG A 25 -23.38 72.64 40.64
C ARG A 25 -22.86 71.23 40.32
N PRO A 26 -22.31 70.99 39.12
CA PRO A 26 -22.16 71.92 37.99
C PRO A 26 -23.51 72.30 37.34
N GLU A 27 -23.55 73.39 36.58
CA GLU A 27 -24.76 73.86 35.84
C GLU A 27 -25.08 72.99 34.61
N LEU A 28 -24.12 72.15 34.20
CA LEU A 28 -24.26 71.12 33.17
C LEU A 28 -23.65 69.81 33.70
N LEU A 29 -24.44 68.74 33.74
CA LEU A 29 -23.96 67.39 33.98
C LEU A 29 -23.55 66.76 32.64
N ASP A 30 -22.25 66.69 32.39
CA ASP A 30 -21.72 65.99 31.22
C ASP A 30 -21.32 64.57 31.62
N PHE A 31 -22.10 63.59 31.15
CA PHE A 31 -21.83 62.17 31.36
C PHE A 31 -20.74 61.63 30.41
N GLY A 32 -20.39 62.39 29.36
CA GLY A 32 -19.50 61.94 28.30
C GLY A 32 -20.06 60.73 27.53
N PRO A 33 -19.19 60.01 26.79
CA PRO A 33 -19.57 58.77 26.12
C PRO A 33 -19.73 57.61 27.12
N ALA A 34 -20.84 56.90 27.01
CA ALA A 34 -21.15 55.69 27.78
C ALA A 34 -21.53 54.55 26.83
N ALA A 35 -21.05 53.34 27.10
CA ALA A 35 -21.41 52.18 26.31
C ALA A 35 -22.91 51.89 26.49
N VAL A 36 -23.61 51.52 25.43
CA VAL A 36 -25.04 51.15 25.51
C VAL A 36 -25.23 50.03 26.54
N GLY A 37 -26.16 50.23 27.48
CA GLY A 37 -26.43 49.34 28.61
C GLY A 37 -25.51 49.51 29.83
N SER A 38 -24.52 50.41 29.78
CA SER A 38 -23.63 50.71 30.93
C SER A 38 -24.04 52.00 31.64
N THR A 39 -24.03 51.99 32.98
CA THR A 39 -24.40 53.16 33.79
C THR A 39 -23.19 54.04 34.11
N LYS A 40 -23.29 55.33 33.81
CA LYS A 40 -22.37 56.38 34.29
C LYS A 40 -23.01 57.16 35.42
N THR A 41 -22.30 57.30 36.54
CA THR A 41 -22.76 58.09 37.69
C THR A 41 -21.98 59.40 37.77
N VAL A 42 -22.70 60.52 37.83
CA VAL A 42 -22.13 61.85 38.09
C VAL A 42 -22.79 62.42 39.34
N LYS A 43 -22.00 63.09 40.17
CA LYS A 43 -22.49 63.73 41.39
C LYS A 43 -22.91 65.17 41.11
N LEU A 44 -24.10 65.52 41.59
CA LEU A 44 -24.65 66.87 41.54
C LEU A 44 -24.67 67.46 42.95
N LYS A 45 -23.95 68.56 43.14
CA LYS A 45 -23.86 69.25 44.42
C LYS A 45 -24.96 70.30 44.53
N LEU A 46 -25.75 70.22 45.59
CA LEU A 46 -26.83 71.15 45.91
C LEU A 46 -26.37 72.05 47.05
N ALA A 47 -26.47 73.38 46.88
CA ALA A 47 -25.96 74.36 47.80
C ALA A 47 -27.00 75.46 48.10
N ASN A 48 -27.20 75.76 49.38
CA ASN A 48 -28.04 76.87 49.81
C ASN A 48 -27.19 78.11 50.11
N GLY A 49 -27.05 79.01 49.13
CA GLY A 49 -26.38 80.31 49.30
C GLY A 49 -27.23 81.40 49.97
N GLY A 50 -28.49 81.09 50.33
CA GLY A 50 -29.45 81.99 50.94
C GLY A 50 -29.26 82.17 52.45
N ARG A 51 -30.12 82.98 53.07
CA ARG A 51 -30.12 83.25 54.53
C ARG A 51 -31.17 82.44 55.31
N ALA A 52 -32.05 81.73 54.60
CA ALA A 52 -33.09 80.87 55.17
C ALA A 52 -32.85 79.42 54.74
N PRO A 53 -33.25 78.42 55.55
CA PRO A 53 -33.17 77.02 55.14
C PRO A 53 -34.05 76.73 53.92
N VAL A 54 -33.59 75.87 53.02
CA VAL A 54 -34.33 75.41 51.82
C VAL A 54 -34.54 73.90 51.93
N ARG A 55 -35.78 73.44 51.75
CA ARG A 55 -36.13 72.02 51.72
C ARG A 55 -36.10 71.51 50.28
N ILE A 56 -35.38 70.41 50.07
CA ILE A 56 -35.35 69.67 48.81
C ILE A 56 -36.37 68.55 48.92
N GLU A 57 -37.38 68.60 48.04
CA GLU A 57 -38.53 67.68 48.07
C GLU A 57 -38.31 66.46 47.17
N GLY A 58 -37.46 66.58 46.15
CA GLY A 58 -37.08 65.50 45.26
C GLY A 58 -36.32 66.00 44.04
N ALA A 59 -35.88 65.07 43.19
CA ALA A 59 -35.34 65.39 41.87
C ALA A 59 -35.75 64.32 40.87
N LEU A 60 -36.12 64.76 39.65
CA LEU A 60 -36.54 63.88 38.57
C LEU A 60 -35.83 64.28 37.28
N SER A 61 -35.52 63.29 36.46
CA SER A 61 -35.02 63.51 35.11
C SER A 61 -36.16 63.66 34.11
N SER A 62 -35.96 64.50 33.10
CA SER A 62 -36.86 64.65 31.95
C SER A 62 -36.75 63.53 30.91
N VAL A 63 -35.76 62.62 31.04
CA VAL A 63 -35.58 61.46 30.16
C VAL A 63 -35.46 60.16 30.97
N PRO A 64 -36.04 59.04 30.50
CA PRO A 64 -36.09 57.79 31.26
C PRO A 64 -34.74 57.07 31.38
N ASN A 65 -33.79 57.32 30.48
CA ASN A 65 -32.45 56.73 30.49
C ASN A 65 -31.43 57.49 31.35
N VAL A 66 -31.87 58.53 32.06
CA VAL A 66 -31.13 59.21 33.12
C VAL A 66 -31.98 59.15 34.38
N GLU A 67 -31.48 58.54 35.43
CA GLU A 67 -32.19 58.32 36.68
C GLU A 67 -31.53 59.10 37.82
N VAL A 68 -32.35 59.67 38.70
CA VAL A 68 -31.90 60.16 40.01
C VAL A 68 -32.40 59.15 41.04
N PRO A 69 -31.51 58.43 41.74
CA PRO A 69 -31.92 57.48 42.77
C PRO A 69 -32.81 58.18 43.82
N PRO A 70 -33.90 57.54 44.29
CA PRO A 70 -34.82 58.15 45.23
C PRO A 70 -34.11 58.47 46.55
N PHE A 71 -34.40 59.64 47.12
CA PHE A 71 -33.90 60.09 48.41
C PHE A 71 -35.01 60.72 49.24
N GLU A 72 -34.91 60.62 50.57
CA GLU A 72 -35.86 61.26 51.49
C GLU A 72 -35.71 62.79 51.47
N PRO A 73 -36.81 63.57 51.48
CA PRO A 73 -36.73 65.03 51.53
C PRO A 73 -35.90 65.55 52.70
N PHE A 74 -34.97 66.48 52.43
CA PHE A 74 -34.07 67.03 53.45
C PHE A 74 -33.98 68.55 53.36
N SER A 75 -33.55 69.20 54.45
CA SER A 75 -33.38 70.66 54.51
C SER A 75 -31.91 71.05 54.53
N LEU A 76 -31.53 71.98 53.66
CA LEU A 76 -30.22 72.62 53.63
C LEU A 76 -30.28 73.91 54.43
N SER A 77 -29.52 73.98 55.54
CA SER A 77 -29.34 75.22 56.30
C SER A 77 -28.64 76.30 55.46
N ALA A 78 -28.70 77.56 55.90
CA ALA A 78 -28.01 78.65 55.22
C ALA A 78 -26.50 78.38 55.14
N GLY A 79 -25.94 78.36 53.93
CA GLY A 79 -24.55 77.99 53.65
C GLY A 79 -24.27 76.48 53.58
N GLY A 80 -25.29 75.63 53.78
CA GLY A 80 -25.18 74.17 53.73
C GLY A 80 -25.13 73.62 52.30
N GLU A 81 -24.42 72.50 52.14
CA GLU A 81 -24.24 71.82 50.85
C GLU A 81 -24.39 70.31 51.02
N THR A 82 -24.89 69.62 49.99
CA THR A 82 -24.93 68.15 49.90
C THR A 82 -24.71 67.68 48.47
N GLU A 83 -24.45 66.40 48.26
CA GLU A 83 -24.35 65.77 46.94
C GLU A 83 -25.46 64.74 46.74
N ILE A 84 -26.06 64.74 45.56
CA ILE A 84 -26.93 63.66 45.06
C ILE A 84 -26.28 63.03 43.82
N GLU A 85 -26.58 61.77 43.56
CA GLU A 85 -26.08 61.07 42.37
C GLU A 85 -27.10 61.14 41.25
N VAL A 86 -26.61 61.23 40.01
CA VAL A 86 -27.41 61.11 38.80
C VAL A 86 -26.77 60.04 37.92
N HIS A 87 -27.56 59.08 37.46
CA HIS A 87 -27.13 57.88 36.74
C HIS A 87 -27.59 57.98 35.28
N PHE A 88 -26.70 57.77 34.32
CA PHE A 88 -27.02 57.74 32.89
C PHE A 88 -26.75 56.35 32.32
N THR A 89 -27.78 55.69 31.78
CA THR A 89 -27.68 54.37 31.16
C THR A 89 -28.25 54.44 29.74
N PRO A 90 -27.45 54.71 28.70
CA PRO A 90 -27.98 54.81 27.34
C PRO A 90 -28.49 53.45 26.83
N GLU A 91 -29.71 53.42 26.30
CA GLU A 91 -30.32 52.21 25.71
C GLU A 91 -30.07 52.08 24.20
N VAL A 92 -29.71 53.18 23.53
CA VAL A 92 -29.41 53.25 22.10
C VAL A 92 -28.21 54.18 21.84
N GLU A 93 -27.58 54.01 20.68
CA GLU A 93 -26.50 54.88 20.22
C GLU A 93 -27.02 56.29 19.87
N GLY A 94 -26.32 57.34 20.31
CA GLY A 94 -26.67 58.74 20.01
C GLY A 94 -26.59 59.68 21.21
N SER A 95 -26.66 61.00 20.93
CA SER A 95 -26.59 62.02 21.97
C SER A 95 -27.92 62.15 22.71
N VAL A 96 -27.87 62.11 24.04
CA VAL A 96 -29.00 62.29 24.94
C VAL A 96 -28.83 63.63 25.66
N LYS A 97 -29.85 64.49 25.60
CA LYS A 97 -29.87 65.78 26.29
C LYS A 97 -31.20 65.95 27.00
N GLY A 98 -31.16 66.59 28.16
CA GLY A 98 -32.34 66.92 28.94
C GLY A 98 -31.98 67.73 30.16
N VAL A 99 -32.90 67.78 31.11
CA VAL A 99 -32.74 68.45 32.41
C VAL A 99 -33.08 67.51 33.56
N VAL A 100 -32.32 67.61 34.65
CA VAL A 100 -32.72 67.14 35.98
C VAL A 100 -33.42 68.30 36.67
N GLU A 101 -34.69 68.11 37.01
CA GLU A 101 -35.50 69.08 37.73
C GLU A 101 -35.48 68.76 39.22
N ILE A 102 -35.02 69.72 40.03
CA ILE A 102 -34.94 69.63 41.49
C ILE A 102 -36.09 70.44 42.07
N PHE A 103 -36.92 69.79 42.88
CA PHE A 103 -38.08 70.40 43.53
C PHE A 103 -37.69 70.94 44.90
N THR A 104 -37.98 72.23 45.15
CA THR A 104 -37.65 72.90 46.42
C THR A 104 -38.77 73.82 46.91
N ASP A 105 -38.78 74.13 48.20
CA ASP A 105 -39.75 75.03 48.83
C ASP A 105 -39.37 76.53 48.78
N ALA A 106 -38.38 76.90 47.96
CA ALA A 106 -37.94 78.29 47.78
C ALA A 106 -39.03 79.19 47.14
N ASP A 107 -38.91 80.52 47.32
CA ASP A 107 -39.90 81.53 46.86
C ASP A 107 -40.31 81.38 45.39
N ALA A 108 -41.47 81.92 45.02
CA ALA A 108 -42.22 81.62 43.78
C ALA A 108 -41.47 81.74 42.43
N SER A 109 -40.28 82.34 42.38
CA SER A 109 -39.41 82.37 41.19
C SER A 109 -38.40 81.21 41.09
N GLU A 110 -38.27 80.36 42.12
CA GLU A 110 -37.22 79.31 42.25
C GLU A 110 -37.71 77.97 42.80
N LYS A 111 -39.02 77.69 42.74
CA LYS A 111 -39.61 76.41 43.21
C LYS A 111 -39.04 75.17 42.50
N THR A 112 -38.48 75.34 41.31
CA THR A 112 -37.79 74.29 40.55
C THR A 112 -36.45 74.80 40.03
N SER A 113 -35.38 74.02 40.26
CA SER A 113 -34.05 74.28 39.69
C SER A 113 -33.75 73.22 38.64
N GLN A 114 -33.42 73.65 37.43
CA GLN A 114 -33.14 72.76 36.30
C GLN A 114 -31.65 72.73 36.03
N VAL A 115 -31.07 71.52 36.04
CA VAL A 115 -29.68 71.29 35.65
C VAL A 115 -29.69 70.55 34.33
N ALA A 116 -29.15 71.18 33.29
CA ALA A 116 -29.02 70.52 32.00
C ALA A 116 -28.05 69.33 32.12
N PHE A 117 -28.29 68.29 31.34
CA PHE A 117 -27.32 67.23 31.15
C PHE A 117 -27.13 66.89 29.68
N THR A 118 -25.96 66.34 29.38
CA THR A 118 -25.64 65.74 28.08
C THR A 118 -24.93 64.42 28.31
N GLY A 119 -25.23 63.44 27.46
CA GLY A 119 -24.54 62.15 27.41
C GLY A 119 -24.53 61.62 25.98
N LEU A 120 -23.61 60.72 25.67
CA LEU A 120 -23.53 60.08 24.36
C LEU A 120 -23.55 58.56 24.54
N GLY A 121 -24.61 57.90 24.06
CA GLY A 121 -24.62 56.44 23.94
C GLY A 121 -23.73 56.01 22.78
N VAL A 122 -22.79 55.11 23.03
CA VAL A 122 -21.87 54.56 22.03
C VAL A 122 -21.98 53.03 22.03
N ASN A 123 -22.13 52.41 20.86
CA ASN A 123 -22.08 50.96 20.76
C ASN A 123 -20.64 50.48 20.91
N ALA A 124 -20.36 49.64 21.92
CA ALA A 124 -19.04 49.04 22.11
C ALA A 124 -18.73 48.08 20.95
N LEU A 125 -17.50 48.13 20.43
CA LEU A 125 -17.07 47.36 19.26
C LEU A 125 -15.60 46.95 19.39
N VAL A 126 -15.31 45.73 18.96
CA VAL A 126 -13.94 45.26 18.74
C VAL A 126 -13.79 44.87 17.27
N GLU A 127 -12.88 45.54 16.57
CA GLU A 127 -12.53 45.26 15.19
C GLU A 127 -11.37 44.27 15.13
N VAL A 128 -11.52 43.18 14.39
CA VAL A 128 -10.43 42.22 14.12
C VAL A 128 -9.68 42.65 12.87
N LYS A 129 -8.38 42.94 12.99
CA LYS A 129 -7.52 43.33 11.87
C LYS A 129 -6.88 42.15 11.15
N THR A 130 -6.81 40.98 11.79
CA THR A 130 -6.23 39.77 11.20
C THR A 130 -7.32 38.85 10.63
N PRO A 131 -7.43 38.70 9.29
CA PRO A 131 -8.52 37.94 8.67
C PRO A 131 -8.35 36.42 8.77
N SER A 132 -7.12 35.92 8.92
CA SER A 132 -6.80 34.50 9.08
C SER A 132 -5.42 34.33 9.73
N LEU A 133 -5.21 33.22 10.42
CA LEU A 133 -3.89 32.84 10.94
C LEU A 133 -3.46 31.51 10.31
N ASP A 134 -2.50 31.60 9.39
CA ASP A 134 -1.84 30.44 8.81
C ASP A 134 -0.46 30.25 9.46
N TYR A 135 -0.30 29.10 10.09
CA TYR A 135 0.93 28.68 10.76
C TYR A 135 1.86 27.93 9.82
N GLY A 136 1.39 27.54 8.63
CA GLY A 136 2.11 26.66 7.71
C GLY A 136 2.49 25.35 8.38
N ASN A 137 3.63 24.80 7.98
CA ASN A 137 4.12 23.55 8.55
C ASN A 137 4.89 23.78 9.85
N VAL A 138 4.54 23.03 10.89
CA VAL A 138 5.14 23.10 12.22
C VAL A 138 5.52 21.70 12.67
N THR A 139 6.73 21.54 13.20
CA THR A 139 7.22 20.24 13.65
C THR A 139 6.40 19.77 14.86
N LEU A 140 6.10 18.46 14.92
CA LEU A 140 5.41 17.87 16.07
C LEU A 140 6.03 18.31 17.40
N GLU A 141 5.16 18.59 18.37
CA GLU A 141 5.50 19.03 19.72
C GLU A 141 6.22 20.39 19.81
N THR A 142 6.43 21.10 18.70
CA THR A 142 6.94 22.48 18.69
C THR A 142 5.80 23.49 18.60
N VAL A 143 6.01 24.71 19.09
CA VAL A 143 4.98 25.76 19.09
C VAL A 143 5.35 26.85 18.09
N ALA A 144 4.47 27.12 17.13
CA ALA A 144 4.54 28.32 16.30
C ALA A 144 3.54 29.37 16.80
N ILE A 145 3.97 30.63 16.93
CA ILE A 145 3.12 31.72 17.41
C ILE A 145 2.83 32.69 16.27
N ARG A 146 1.57 33.14 16.19
CA ARG A 146 1.11 34.21 15.32
C ARG A 146 0.25 35.20 16.10
N ASP A 147 0.24 36.43 15.65
CA ASP A 147 -0.40 37.55 16.35
C ASP A 147 -1.78 37.86 15.76
N LEU A 148 -2.81 37.73 16.60
CA LEU A 148 -4.14 38.24 16.35
C LEU A 148 -4.19 39.71 16.74
N VAL A 149 -4.41 40.60 15.77
CA VAL A 149 -4.45 42.04 16.00
C VAL A 149 -5.90 42.51 16.09
N LEU A 150 -6.22 43.16 17.20
CA LEU A 150 -7.54 43.67 17.55
C LEU A 150 -7.46 45.18 17.78
N ARG A 151 -8.55 45.89 17.47
CA ARG A 151 -8.66 47.33 17.74
C ARG A 151 -10.02 47.64 18.34
N ASN A 152 -10.05 48.48 19.38
CA ASN A 152 -11.27 49.16 19.80
C ASN A 152 -11.32 50.55 19.13
N PRO A 153 -12.09 50.75 18.04
CA PRO A 153 -12.17 52.04 17.37
C PRO A 153 -13.08 53.04 18.10
N THR A 154 -13.82 52.61 19.12
CA THR A 154 -14.84 53.42 19.79
C THR A 154 -14.24 54.33 20.85
N SER A 155 -15.03 55.33 21.26
CA SER A 155 -14.67 56.27 22.35
C SER A 155 -15.00 55.73 23.75
N VAL A 156 -15.40 54.45 23.87
CA VAL A 156 -15.72 53.77 25.13
C VAL A 156 -14.92 52.48 25.26
N ASP A 157 -14.74 52.00 26.48
CA ASP A 157 -14.09 50.72 26.72
C ASP A 157 -14.99 49.57 26.23
N SER A 158 -14.40 48.57 25.56
CA SER A 158 -15.14 47.43 24.97
C SER A 158 -14.63 46.12 25.54
N SER A 159 -15.53 45.31 26.12
CA SER A 159 -15.23 43.96 26.58
C SER A 159 -15.22 42.97 25.42
N MET A 160 -14.38 41.94 25.51
CA MET A 160 -14.42 40.78 24.63
C MET A 160 -14.02 39.50 25.34
N ARG A 161 -14.42 38.36 24.76
CA ARG A 161 -13.96 37.02 25.12
C ARG A 161 -13.48 36.30 23.86
N LEU A 162 -12.31 35.68 23.96
CA LEU A 162 -11.77 34.80 22.90
C LEU A 162 -12.14 33.34 23.20
N GLU A 163 -12.71 32.65 22.22
CA GLU A 163 -12.91 31.20 22.23
C GLU A 163 -12.19 30.54 21.06
N LEU A 164 -11.56 29.39 21.30
CA LEU A 164 -11.02 28.53 20.25
C LEU A 164 -11.98 27.33 20.05
N ARG A 165 -12.45 27.12 18.83
CA ARG A 165 -13.42 26.08 18.45
C ARG A 165 -12.97 25.35 17.20
N GLY A 166 -13.54 24.19 16.94
CA GLY A 166 -13.25 23.39 15.74
C GLY A 166 -12.63 22.02 16.06
N PRO A 167 -12.50 21.17 15.04
CA PRO A 167 -12.07 19.78 15.20
C PRO A 167 -10.65 19.64 15.74
N ASP A 168 -9.77 20.60 15.44
CA ASP A 168 -8.37 20.58 15.86
C ASP A 168 -8.02 21.68 16.87
N ALA A 169 -9.02 22.23 17.57
CA ALA A 169 -8.83 23.32 18.53
C ALA A 169 -7.87 22.96 19.68
N ASP A 170 -7.70 21.68 19.98
CA ASP A 170 -6.75 21.14 20.97
C ASP A 170 -5.28 21.45 20.63
N GLN A 171 -4.98 21.69 19.35
CA GLN A 171 -3.65 22.02 18.86
C GLN A 171 -3.38 23.53 18.84
N PHE A 172 -4.37 24.37 19.17
CA PHE A 172 -4.24 25.82 19.22
C PHE A 172 -4.40 26.35 20.65
N SER A 173 -3.67 27.40 21.00
CA SER A 173 -3.67 27.95 22.35
C SER A 173 -3.49 29.46 22.38
N SER A 174 -4.10 30.11 23.36
CA SER A 174 -3.81 31.50 23.71
C SER A 174 -4.01 31.71 25.21
N THR A 175 -3.19 32.58 25.82
CA THR A 175 -3.25 32.88 27.26
C THR A 175 -4.52 33.61 27.70
N MET A 176 -5.30 34.11 26.74
CA MET A 176 -6.55 34.86 26.94
C MET A 176 -7.81 34.07 26.58
N THR A 177 -7.67 32.81 26.18
CA THR A 177 -8.82 31.95 25.85
C THR A 177 -9.73 31.79 27.07
N GLY A 178 -11.03 32.05 26.89
CA GLY A 178 -12.04 31.96 27.95
C GLY A 178 -12.01 33.07 29.00
N LYS A 179 -11.13 34.08 28.87
CA LYS A 179 -11.05 35.22 29.78
C LYS A 179 -11.77 36.44 29.21
N ASP A 180 -12.41 37.21 30.09
CA ASP A 180 -12.97 38.51 29.73
C ASP A 180 -11.86 39.56 29.74
N VAL A 181 -11.73 40.28 28.62
CA VAL A 181 -10.71 41.31 28.42
C VAL A 181 -11.38 42.61 28.02
N VAL A 182 -10.93 43.72 28.60
CA VAL A 182 -11.43 45.07 28.27
C VAL A 182 -10.37 45.81 27.46
N LEU A 183 -10.71 46.19 26.23
CA LEU A 183 -9.89 47.08 25.40
C LEU A 183 -10.31 48.52 25.65
N LYS A 184 -9.34 49.37 26.00
CA LYS A 184 -9.61 50.80 26.21
C LYS A 184 -10.03 51.48 24.91
N ALA A 185 -10.75 52.60 25.04
CA ALA A 185 -11.10 53.45 23.90
C ALA A 185 -9.87 53.76 23.01
N GLY A 186 -9.99 53.50 21.70
CA GLY A 186 -8.92 53.71 20.71
C GLY A 186 -7.74 52.73 20.76
N GLN A 187 -7.75 51.73 21.65
CA GLN A 187 -6.60 50.83 21.86
C GLN A 187 -6.45 49.80 20.73
N ASP A 188 -5.22 49.70 20.19
CA ASP A 188 -4.76 48.54 19.43
C ASP A 188 -4.17 47.50 20.39
N TRP A 189 -4.49 46.22 20.19
CA TRP A 189 -4.01 45.13 21.03
C TRP A 189 -3.60 43.92 20.19
N THR A 190 -2.43 43.37 20.50
CA THR A 190 -1.86 42.21 19.84
C THR A 190 -1.92 41.01 20.78
N LEU A 191 -2.60 39.95 20.35
CA LEU A 191 -2.80 38.73 21.12
C LEU A 191 -2.07 37.55 20.48
N PRO A 192 -1.05 36.96 21.12
CA PRO A 192 -0.40 35.77 20.60
C PRO A 192 -1.33 34.55 20.64
N VAL A 193 -1.41 33.83 19.52
CA VAL A 193 -2.10 32.55 19.37
C VAL A 193 -1.06 31.54 18.88
N GLY A 194 -0.86 30.45 19.63
CA GLY A 194 0.09 29.39 19.34
C GLY A 194 -0.56 28.18 18.68
N PHE A 195 0.11 27.56 17.72
CA PHE A 195 -0.19 26.25 17.15
C PHE A 195 0.90 25.26 17.58
N LYS A 196 0.51 24.20 18.26
CA LYS A 196 1.37 23.09 18.69
C LYS A 196 0.80 21.78 18.14
N PRO A 197 1.25 21.32 16.96
CA PRO A 197 0.75 20.08 16.40
C PRO A 197 1.18 18.88 17.24
N ASN A 198 0.22 18.03 17.59
CA ASN A 198 0.43 16.76 18.29
C ASN A 198 0.22 15.55 17.36
N ARG A 199 -0.19 15.80 16.10
CA ARG A 199 -0.44 14.81 15.05
C ARG A 199 0.01 15.33 13.69
N LEU A 200 0.39 14.42 12.79
CA LEU A 200 0.80 14.76 11.42
C LEU A 200 -0.41 15.15 10.57
N GLY A 201 -0.22 16.05 9.61
CA GLY A 201 -1.26 16.48 8.67
C GLY A 201 -1.87 17.83 9.03
N THR A 202 -2.88 18.24 8.25
CA THR A 202 -3.51 19.56 8.38
C THR A 202 -4.35 19.65 9.64
N ALA A 203 -4.23 20.76 10.36
CA ALA A 203 -5.03 21.13 11.51
C ALA A 203 -5.82 22.40 11.18
N SER A 204 -7.11 22.42 11.53
CA SER A 204 -8.01 23.54 11.33
C SER A 204 -8.85 23.86 12.57
N ALA A 205 -8.93 25.15 12.90
CA ALA A 205 -9.73 25.64 14.00
C ALA A 205 -10.23 27.08 13.72
N GLU A 206 -11.05 27.60 14.62
CA GLU A 206 -11.62 28.95 14.59
C GLU A 206 -11.28 29.70 15.88
N ALA A 207 -10.72 30.90 15.76
CA ALA A 207 -10.68 31.88 16.85
C ALA A 207 -11.91 32.78 16.77
N ARG A 208 -12.78 32.70 17.78
CA ARG A 208 -14.04 33.44 17.88
C ARG A 208 -13.91 34.57 18.88
N VAL A 209 -13.99 35.82 18.40
CA VAL A 209 -13.94 37.04 19.22
C VAL A 209 -15.38 37.51 19.49
N LYS A 210 -15.85 37.33 20.73
CA LYS A 210 -17.21 37.68 21.17
C LYS A 210 -17.19 38.97 21.99
N VAL A 211 -17.93 39.99 21.57
CA VAL A 211 -17.94 41.34 22.22
C VAL A 211 -19.05 41.48 23.28
N CYS A 212 -20.18 40.80 23.08
CA CYS A 212 -21.28 40.77 24.03
C CYS A 212 -22.01 39.41 23.97
N ASP A 213 -22.78 39.06 25.01
CA ASP A 213 -23.38 37.73 25.12
C ASP A 213 -24.38 37.37 24.01
N THR A 214 -25.06 38.39 23.48
CA THR A 214 -26.06 38.28 22.41
C THR A 214 -25.51 38.61 21.02
N CYS A 215 -24.24 39.04 20.93
CA CYS A 215 -23.60 39.42 19.68
C CYS A 215 -23.08 38.19 18.92
N GLU A 216 -23.14 38.23 17.59
CA GLU A 216 -22.47 37.23 16.74
C GLU A 216 -20.94 37.41 16.85
N PRO A 217 -20.18 36.33 17.11
CA PRO A 217 -18.72 36.43 17.24
C PRO A 217 -18.05 36.65 15.88
N VAL A 218 -16.99 37.45 15.86
CA VAL A 218 -16.12 37.55 14.69
C VAL A 218 -15.23 36.30 14.63
N VAL A 219 -15.26 35.59 13.51
CA VAL A 219 -14.53 34.33 13.32
C VAL A 219 -13.24 34.57 12.53
N VAL A 220 -12.12 34.08 13.06
CA VAL A 220 -10.82 34.06 12.39
C VAL A 220 -10.40 32.60 12.18
N PRO A 221 -10.32 32.12 10.92
CA PRO A 221 -9.84 30.77 10.63
C PRO A 221 -8.37 30.61 11.01
N LEU A 222 -8.06 29.47 11.62
CA LEU A 222 -6.73 29.03 12.01
C LEU A 222 -6.37 27.79 11.19
N THR A 223 -5.24 27.81 10.49
CA THR A 223 -4.75 26.68 9.69
C THR A 223 -3.29 26.40 10.00
N GLY A 224 -2.91 25.12 10.06
CA GLY A 224 -1.52 24.70 10.18
C GLY A 224 -1.35 23.25 9.74
N MET A 225 -0.12 22.78 9.60
CA MET A 225 0.18 21.39 9.28
C MET A 225 1.26 20.83 10.21
N GLY A 226 0.97 19.71 10.88
CA GLY A 226 1.96 18.97 11.64
C GLY A 226 2.90 18.18 10.73
N VAL A 227 4.21 18.42 10.84
CA VAL A 227 5.25 17.68 10.11
C VAL A 227 6.22 17.00 11.07
N ALA A 228 6.85 15.91 10.63
CA ALA A 228 7.80 15.17 11.46
C ALA A 228 9.17 15.87 11.59
N ALA A 229 9.58 16.62 10.58
CA ALA A 229 10.81 17.40 10.56
C ALA A 229 10.68 18.57 9.57
N GLU A 230 11.42 19.66 9.81
CA GLU A 230 11.40 20.85 8.94
C GLU A 230 12.13 20.66 7.60
N LEU A 231 13.05 19.70 7.51
CA LEU A 231 13.82 19.41 6.31
C LEU A 231 13.68 17.93 5.96
N GLU A 232 13.17 17.65 4.78
CA GLU A 232 13.07 16.31 4.23
C GLU A 232 14.14 16.09 3.16
N ILE A 233 14.87 14.99 3.28
CA ILE A 233 15.87 14.55 2.30
C ILE A 233 15.53 13.12 1.92
N SER A 234 15.19 12.90 0.66
CA SER A 234 14.77 11.59 0.17
C SER A 234 15.48 11.23 -1.14
N PRO A 235 16.17 10.08 -1.22
CA PRO A 235 16.47 9.15 -0.13
C PRO A 235 17.64 9.64 0.76
N VAL A 236 17.74 9.14 1.99
CA VAL A 236 18.84 9.46 2.94
C VAL A 236 20.16 8.75 2.64
N ARG A 237 20.13 7.79 1.71
CA ARG A 237 21.28 7.08 1.13
C ARG A 237 21.00 6.84 -0.35
N LEU A 238 21.98 7.10 -1.21
CA LEU A 238 21.96 6.63 -2.60
C LEU A 238 22.82 5.38 -2.72
N ASP A 239 22.24 4.31 -3.25
CA ASP A 239 22.96 3.11 -3.64
C ASP A 239 22.76 2.88 -5.14
N PHE A 240 23.85 3.05 -5.90
CA PHE A 240 23.87 2.90 -7.34
C PHE A 240 23.86 1.43 -7.78
N GLY A 241 23.94 0.48 -6.83
CA GLY A 241 24.00 -0.95 -7.12
C GLY A 241 25.23 -1.33 -7.93
N ARG A 242 25.15 -2.45 -8.66
CA ARG A 242 26.21 -2.90 -9.55
C ARG A 242 26.19 -2.12 -10.86
N VAL A 243 27.26 -1.40 -11.15
CA VAL A 243 27.47 -0.67 -12.40
C VAL A 243 28.67 -1.26 -13.13
N ALA A 244 28.54 -1.43 -14.45
CA ALA A 244 29.63 -1.96 -15.26
C ALA A 244 30.88 -1.07 -15.13
N VAL A 245 32.07 -1.67 -15.08
CA VAL A 245 33.32 -0.91 -15.04
C VAL A 245 33.38 0.06 -16.23
N ASN A 246 33.67 1.34 -15.94
CA ASN A 246 33.66 2.49 -16.86
C ASN A 246 32.29 2.96 -17.36
N ALA A 247 31.18 2.39 -16.90
CA ALA A 247 29.83 2.92 -17.16
C ALA A 247 29.41 3.92 -16.07
N THR A 248 28.44 4.80 -16.38
CA THR A 248 27.97 5.85 -15.46
C THR A 248 26.48 5.68 -15.15
N ALA A 249 26.14 5.49 -13.87
CA ALA A 249 24.75 5.53 -13.39
C ALA A 249 24.47 6.87 -12.71
N GLU A 250 23.25 7.41 -12.87
CA GLU A 250 22.80 8.64 -12.21
C GLU A 250 21.58 8.35 -11.33
N GLN A 251 21.50 9.00 -10.16
CA GLN A 251 20.35 9.00 -9.27
C GLN A 251 20.11 10.39 -8.69
N SER A 252 18.90 10.63 -8.18
CA SER A 252 18.47 11.93 -7.66
C SER A 252 18.22 11.91 -6.15
N ILE A 253 18.52 13.01 -5.48
CA ILE A 253 18.12 13.31 -4.10
C ILE A 253 17.17 14.49 -4.15
N ILE A 254 16.01 14.35 -3.52
CA ILE A 254 15.05 15.44 -3.34
C ILE A 254 15.28 16.05 -1.95
N VAL A 255 15.47 17.36 -1.93
CA VAL A 255 15.60 18.16 -0.70
C VAL A 255 14.41 19.08 -0.63
N ARG A 256 13.54 18.90 0.37
CA ARG A 256 12.30 19.66 0.51
C ARG A 256 12.27 20.39 1.84
N ASN A 257 11.96 21.69 1.78
CA ASN A 257 11.69 22.47 2.98
C ASN A 257 10.26 22.20 3.44
N GLN A 258 10.13 21.41 4.50
CA GLN A 258 8.87 21.07 5.14
C GLN A 258 8.56 22.00 6.31
N GLY A 259 9.40 23.00 6.64
CA GLY A 259 9.16 23.96 7.72
C GLY A 259 8.38 25.19 7.26
N SER A 260 8.02 26.05 8.20
CA SER A 260 7.28 27.31 7.96
C SER A 260 8.18 28.52 7.64
N ALA A 261 9.50 28.37 7.73
CA ALA A 261 10.46 29.43 7.43
C ALA A 261 11.33 29.10 6.19
N PRO A 262 11.77 30.10 5.41
CA PRO A 262 12.67 29.88 4.28
C PRO A 262 14.05 29.36 4.75
N MET A 263 14.60 28.40 4.00
CA MET A 263 15.93 27.83 4.22
C MET A 263 16.91 28.28 3.12
N SER A 264 18.14 28.62 3.49
CA SER A 264 19.22 28.89 2.54
C SER A 264 19.65 27.60 1.87
N TYR A 265 19.69 27.57 0.54
CA TYR A 265 20.14 26.44 -0.26
C TYR A 265 21.13 26.91 -1.32
N THR A 266 22.38 26.47 -1.22
CA THR A 266 23.47 26.87 -2.13
C THR A 266 24.04 25.71 -2.94
N GLY A 267 23.33 24.59 -3.00
CA GLY A 267 23.66 23.42 -3.81
C GLY A 267 24.16 22.23 -2.99
N ALA A 268 24.96 21.36 -3.61
CA ALA A 268 25.50 20.15 -2.99
C ALA A 268 26.88 19.80 -3.55
N ASN A 269 27.75 19.24 -2.71
CA ASN A 269 29.13 18.90 -3.06
C ASN A 269 29.52 17.53 -2.52
N ILE A 270 30.38 16.81 -3.24
CA ILE A 270 30.95 15.56 -2.74
C ILE A 270 32.05 15.87 -1.72
N VAL A 271 31.91 15.37 -0.50
CA VAL A 271 32.86 15.61 0.61
C VAL A 271 33.70 14.39 0.97
N SER A 272 33.27 13.18 0.56
CA SER A 272 34.11 11.98 0.58
C SER A 272 33.95 11.21 -0.73
N ASN A 273 35.08 10.87 -1.35
CA ASN A 273 35.15 10.18 -2.65
C ASN A 273 36.52 9.51 -2.83
N ALA A 274 36.90 8.63 -1.91
CA ALA A 274 38.24 8.04 -1.91
C ALA A 274 38.60 7.31 -3.23
N GLY A 275 37.60 6.84 -3.97
CA GLY A 275 37.78 6.22 -5.29
C GLY A 275 37.64 7.15 -6.50
N GLY A 276 37.25 8.42 -6.33
CA GLY A 276 37.00 9.33 -7.45
C GLY A 276 35.80 8.97 -8.32
N VAL A 277 34.98 8.02 -7.88
CA VAL A 277 33.92 7.37 -8.67
C VAL A 277 32.57 8.09 -8.61
N PHE A 278 32.35 8.98 -7.63
CA PHE A 278 31.12 9.76 -7.50
C PHE A 278 31.27 11.21 -8.00
N ARG A 279 30.22 11.77 -8.59
CA ARG A 279 30.18 13.17 -9.06
C ARG A 279 28.79 13.78 -8.93
N VAL A 280 28.68 15.05 -8.53
CA VAL A 280 27.41 15.80 -8.65
C VAL A 280 27.22 16.23 -10.11
N VAL A 281 26.09 15.86 -10.69
CA VAL A 281 25.72 16.14 -12.09
C VAL A 281 25.02 17.49 -12.18
N SER A 282 24.03 17.74 -11.32
CA SER A 282 23.28 18.98 -11.30
C SER A 282 22.72 19.31 -9.92
N THR A 283 22.72 20.59 -9.58
CA THR A 283 22.12 21.17 -8.37
C THR A 283 21.39 22.46 -8.74
N PRO A 284 20.15 22.38 -9.25
CA PRO A 284 19.38 23.57 -9.62
C PRO A 284 19.24 24.50 -8.43
N LEU A 285 19.58 25.77 -8.59
CA LEU A 285 19.44 26.77 -7.55
C LEU A 285 18.05 27.43 -7.65
N PRO A 286 17.22 27.36 -6.62
CA PRO A 286 15.96 28.10 -6.57
C PRO A 286 16.24 29.60 -6.51
N GLN A 287 15.25 30.41 -6.91
CA GLN A 287 15.41 31.85 -7.04
C GLN A 287 15.83 32.47 -5.69
N GLY A 288 16.97 33.18 -5.69
CA GLY A 288 17.52 33.78 -4.47
C GLY A 288 18.19 32.77 -3.51
N ASN A 289 18.60 31.59 -3.98
CA ASN A 289 19.27 30.55 -3.19
C ASN A 289 18.51 30.17 -1.92
N THR A 290 17.19 30.15 -2.02
CA THR A 290 16.30 29.95 -0.88
C THR A 290 15.22 28.93 -1.23
N LEU A 291 15.05 27.90 -0.41
CA LEU A 291 13.91 26.99 -0.45
C LEU A 291 12.81 27.59 0.43
N LYS A 292 11.71 28.06 -0.16
CA LYS A 292 10.54 28.52 0.60
C LYS A 292 9.82 27.32 1.21
N PRO A 293 8.95 27.51 2.20
CA PRO A 293 8.07 26.45 2.70
C PRO A 293 7.36 25.71 1.56
N GLY A 294 7.49 24.39 1.52
CA GLY A 294 6.94 23.51 0.49
C GLY A 294 7.83 23.30 -0.75
N ASP A 295 8.79 24.19 -1.02
CA ASP A 295 9.70 24.08 -2.17
C ASP A 295 10.61 22.86 -2.05
N ALA A 296 11.01 22.31 -3.21
CA ALA A 296 11.98 21.23 -3.30
C ALA A 296 13.06 21.51 -4.35
N ALA A 297 14.26 21.01 -4.11
CA ALA A 297 15.37 20.96 -5.07
C ALA A 297 15.77 19.51 -5.36
N GLU A 298 15.99 19.20 -6.64
CA GLU A 298 16.47 17.89 -7.11
C GLU A 298 17.98 17.94 -7.37
N ILE A 299 18.75 17.17 -6.60
CA ILE A 299 20.20 17.01 -6.80
C ILE A 299 20.45 15.73 -7.56
N ARG A 300 21.13 15.78 -8.71
CA ARG A 300 21.56 14.58 -9.44
C ARG A 300 23.00 14.23 -9.12
N VAL A 301 23.25 12.97 -8.84
CA VAL A 301 24.56 12.40 -8.51
C VAL A 301 24.83 11.23 -9.45
N ALA A 302 26.06 11.12 -9.92
CA ALA A 302 26.55 10.05 -10.79
C ALA A 302 27.56 9.15 -10.06
N PHE A 303 27.59 7.88 -10.45
CA PHE A 303 28.57 6.88 -10.04
C PHE A 303 29.20 6.22 -11.28
N THR A 304 30.53 6.18 -11.35
CA THR A 304 31.32 5.58 -12.45
C THR A 304 32.45 4.72 -11.88
N PRO A 305 32.27 3.39 -11.71
CA PRO A 305 33.30 2.54 -11.13
C PRO A 305 34.46 2.30 -12.11
N ALA A 306 35.70 2.40 -11.62
CA ALA A 306 36.92 2.14 -12.40
C ALA A 306 37.45 0.70 -12.24
N ALA A 307 36.91 -0.08 -11.30
CA ALA A 307 37.33 -1.44 -11.00
C ALA A 307 36.15 -2.28 -10.48
N VAL A 308 36.28 -3.60 -10.50
CA VAL A 308 35.31 -4.54 -9.92
C VAL A 308 35.37 -4.52 -8.39
N GLY A 309 34.23 -4.64 -7.73
CA GLY A 309 34.06 -4.66 -6.27
C GLY A 309 33.39 -3.40 -5.71
N THR A 310 33.15 -3.40 -4.40
CA THR A 310 32.44 -2.31 -3.71
C THR A 310 33.23 -1.01 -3.79
N ALA A 311 32.56 0.06 -4.20
CA ALA A 311 33.14 1.39 -4.22
C ALA A 311 33.43 1.86 -2.78
N PRO A 312 34.56 2.56 -2.54
CA PRO A 312 34.83 3.21 -1.27
C PRO A 312 33.69 4.17 -0.87
N GLU A 313 33.40 4.27 0.43
CA GLU A 313 32.28 5.07 0.97
C GLU A 313 32.31 6.53 0.45
N GLY A 314 31.24 6.94 -0.23
CA GLY A 314 31.05 8.31 -0.72
C GLY A 314 30.03 9.07 0.12
N LYS A 315 30.14 10.40 0.16
CA LYS A 315 29.15 11.29 0.81
C LYS A 315 28.95 12.54 0.00
N VAL A 316 27.69 12.88 -0.24
CA VAL A 316 27.29 14.20 -0.75
C VAL A 316 26.78 15.04 0.41
N GLU A 317 27.37 16.22 0.58
CA GLU A 317 26.97 17.23 1.55
C GLU A 317 26.07 18.26 0.87
N ILE A 318 24.89 18.45 1.44
CA ILE A 318 23.85 19.32 0.87
C ILE A 318 23.91 20.64 1.63
N GLN A 319 24.24 21.73 0.94
CA GLN A 319 24.37 23.05 1.53
C GLN A 319 23.00 23.69 1.75
N VAL A 320 22.23 23.11 2.68
CA VAL A 320 20.91 23.57 3.11
C VAL A 320 20.92 23.89 4.60
N ARG A 321 20.43 25.07 4.99
CA ARG A 321 20.40 25.50 6.40
C ARG A 321 19.18 26.39 6.69
N ALA A 322 18.64 26.25 7.90
CA ALA A 322 17.72 27.25 8.44
C ALA A 322 18.43 28.61 8.59
N SER A 323 17.71 29.69 8.34
CA SER A 323 18.21 31.06 8.46
C SER A 323 18.74 31.30 9.89
N ASN A 324 20.01 31.71 10.02
CA ASN A 324 20.74 31.93 11.30
C ASN A 324 21.17 30.68 12.09
N SER A 325 21.10 29.47 11.51
CA SER A 325 21.60 28.25 12.15
C SER A 325 23.09 27.99 11.87
N SER A 326 23.84 27.64 12.91
CA SER A 326 25.22 27.11 12.80
C SER A 326 25.28 25.59 12.73
N ALA A 327 24.13 24.90 12.65
CA ALA A 327 24.06 23.46 12.62
C ALA A 327 24.85 22.85 11.44
N PRO A 328 25.37 21.62 11.59
CA PRO A 328 25.99 20.90 10.50
C PRO A 328 25.03 20.71 9.32
N VAL A 329 25.55 20.86 8.11
CA VAL A 329 24.80 20.55 6.89
C VAL A 329 24.59 19.05 6.73
N PRO A 330 23.43 18.63 6.20
CA PRO A 330 23.12 17.21 6.05
C PRO A 330 24.01 16.54 5.01
N LYS A 331 24.29 15.25 5.25
CA LYS A 331 25.12 14.40 4.39
C LYS A 331 24.34 13.15 4.00
N VAL A 332 24.33 12.84 2.71
CA VAL A 332 23.73 11.62 2.16
C VAL A 332 24.85 10.66 1.80
N ALA A 333 24.76 9.42 2.30
CA ALA A 333 25.72 8.38 2.00
C ALA A 333 25.54 7.86 0.56
N LEU A 334 26.66 7.63 -0.13
CA LEU A 334 26.71 7.08 -1.47
C LEU A 334 27.37 5.70 -1.42
N ALA A 335 26.75 4.72 -2.07
CA ALA A 335 27.24 3.36 -2.22
C ALA A 335 27.08 2.90 -3.67
N GLY A 336 27.89 1.93 -4.08
CA GLY A 336 27.81 1.32 -5.41
C GLY A 336 28.87 0.23 -5.54
N GLU A 337 28.73 -0.66 -6.51
CA GLU A 337 29.67 -1.74 -6.79
C GLU A 337 30.06 -1.71 -8.27
N GLY A 338 31.35 -1.80 -8.58
CA GLY A 338 31.79 -2.06 -9.95
C GLY A 338 31.71 -3.55 -10.27
N GLY A 339 31.28 -3.93 -11.47
CA GLY A 339 31.21 -5.36 -11.82
C GLY A 339 30.99 -5.65 -13.30
N SER A 340 30.71 -6.92 -13.61
CA SER A 340 30.05 -7.32 -14.86
C SER A 340 28.63 -6.75 -14.92
N SER A 341 27.98 -6.84 -16.09
CA SER A 341 26.68 -6.23 -16.31
C SER A 341 25.62 -6.68 -15.31
N CYS A 342 24.67 -5.78 -15.00
CA CYS A 342 23.44 -6.15 -14.29
C CYS A 342 22.43 -6.87 -15.21
N ILE A 343 22.76 -7.14 -16.47
CA ILE A 343 22.01 -8.08 -17.31
C ILE A 343 22.64 -9.47 -17.28
N GLY A 344 21.80 -10.50 -17.27
CA GLY A 344 22.23 -11.88 -17.42
C GLY A 344 21.79 -12.41 -18.78
N VAL A 345 22.64 -13.12 -19.50
CA VAL A 345 22.24 -13.79 -20.75
C VAL A 345 22.43 -15.29 -20.59
N GLN A 346 21.36 -16.06 -20.76
CA GLN A 346 21.39 -17.51 -20.61
C GLN A 346 20.66 -18.23 -21.76
N PRO A 347 21.14 -19.42 -22.17
CA PRO A 347 22.39 -20.06 -21.73
C PRO A 347 23.63 -19.33 -22.29
N SER A 348 24.79 -19.51 -21.66
CA SER A 348 26.07 -18.93 -22.12
C SER A 348 26.63 -19.63 -23.37
N LEU A 349 26.14 -20.82 -23.67
CA LEU A 349 26.38 -21.59 -24.89
C LEU A 349 25.05 -22.08 -25.45
N VAL A 350 24.79 -21.81 -26.72
CA VAL A 350 23.69 -22.41 -27.48
C VAL A 350 24.27 -23.41 -28.46
N ASP A 351 23.92 -24.68 -28.25
CA ASP A 351 24.23 -25.78 -29.16
C ASP A 351 22.99 -26.13 -30.00
N PHE A 352 23.12 -26.00 -31.32
CA PHE A 352 22.06 -26.37 -32.26
C PHE A 352 22.09 -27.86 -32.63
N GLY A 353 23.14 -28.60 -32.22
CA GLY A 353 23.32 -30.01 -32.54
C GLY A 353 23.56 -30.24 -34.04
N GLU A 354 23.18 -31.44 -34.51
CA GLU A 354 23.13 -31.77 -35.94
C GLU A 354 21.87 -31.16 -36.57
N VAL A 355 22.03 -30.41 -37.66
CA VAL A 355 20.94 -29.81 -38.44
C VAL A 355 21.05 -30.26 -39.89
N ALA A 356 19.92 -30.71 -40.46
CA ALA A 356 19.90 -31.14 -41.84
C ALA A 356 20.23 -29.99 -42.80
N GLU A 357 21.12 -30.25 -43.77
CA GLU A 357 21.47 -29.28 -44.81
C GLU A 357 20.22 -28.78 -45.55
N GLY A 358 20.09 -27.46 -45.68
CA GLY A 358 18.92 -26.82 -46.29
C GLY A 358 17.71 -26.66 -45.36
N MET A 359 17.76 -27.17 -44.13
CA MET A 359 16.78 -26.86 -43.08
C MET A 359 17.36 -25.82 -42.10
N ALA A 360 16.50 -25.31 -41.21
CA ALA A 360 16.88 -24.34 -40.20
C ALA A 360 16.48 -24.84 -38.81
N ALA A 361 17.34 -24.56 -37.82
CA ALA A 361 17.05 -24.75 -36.40
C ALA A 361 17.08 -23.38 -35.73
N THR A 362 16.10 -23.09 -34.87
CA THR A 362 16.07 -21.84 -34.10
C THR A 362 16.12 -22.16 -32.61
N ARG A 363 16.93 -21.42 -31.87
CA ARG A 363 17.01 -21.50 -30.41
C ARG A 363 16.89 -20.11 -29.83
N GLN A 364 16.35 -20.03 -28.61
CA GLN A 364 16.17 -18.77 -27.90
C GLN A 364 17.29 -18.58 -26.88
N VAL A 365 17.74 -17.35 -26.75
CA VAL A 365 18.62 -16.87 -25.70
C VAL A 365 17.82 -15.91 -24.83
N GLN A 366 17.77 -16.14 -23.53
CA GLN A 366 17.06 -15.27 -22.60
C GLN A 366 17.97 -14.17 -22.06
N VAL A 367 17.55 -12.92 -22.22
CA VAL A 367 18.20 -11.74 -21.67
C VAL A 367 17.42 -11.30 -20.44
N TYR A 368 18.00 -11.48 -19.26
CA TYR A 368 17.41 -11.14 -17.97
C TYR A 368 17.83 -9.74 -17.55
N ASN A 369 16.86 -8.89 -17.23
CA ASN A 369 17.15 -7.62 -16.58
C ASN A 369 17.25 -7.83 -15.06
N ARG A 370 18.48 -7.88 -14.54
CA ARG A 370 18.73 -7.90 -13.08
C ARG A 370 19.03 -6.49 -12.55
N CYS A 371 18.84 -5.46 -13.36
CA CYS A 371 18.97 -4.07 -12.96
C CYS A 371 17.67 -3.63 -12.22
N ARG A 372 17.76 -2.60 -11.38
CA ARG A 372 16.60 -2.05 -10.64
C ARG A 372 15.69 -1.15 -11.47
N THR A 373 16.08 -0.85 -12.70
CA THR A 373 15.29 -0.05 -13.65
C THR A 373 15.15 -0.79 -14.98
N GLN A 374 14.19 -0.39 -15.79
CA GLN A 374 14.04 -0.91 -17.14
C GLN A 374 15.33 -0.73 -17.95
N VAL A 375 15.67 -1.72 -18.77
CA VAL A 375 16.77 -1.69 -19.74
C VAL A 375 16.23 -1.87 -21.15
N LEU A 376 16.93 -1.37 -22.15
CA LEU A 376 16.55 -1.48 -23.57
C LEU A 376 17.58 -2.33 -24.30
N VAL A 377 17.20 -3.43 -24.95
CA VAL A 377 18.09 -4.13 -25.89
C VAL A 377 18.29 -3.22 -27.11
N SER A 378 19.48 -2.63 -27.20
CA SER A 378 19.79 -1.57 -28.17
C SER A 378 20.53 -2.06 -29.40
N ASP A 379 21.26 -3.18 -29.31
CA ASP A 379 21.93 -3.81 -30.44
C ASP A 379 22.08 -5.33 -30.21
N LEU A 380 22.04 -6.10 -31.29
CA LEU A 380 22.32 -7.54 -31.32
C LEU A 380 23.24 -7.85 -32.50
N GLN A 381 24.42 -8.41 -32.24
CA GLN A 381 25.39 -8.72 -33.29
C GLN A 381 25.88 -10.15 -33.21
N ILE A 382 25.94 -10.84 -34.35
CA ILE A 382 26.57 -12.17 -34.44
C ILE A 382 27.96 -12.02 -35.08
N ALA A 383 28.99 -12.30 -34.30
CA ALA A 383 30.36 -12.43 -34.80
C ALA A 383 30.63 -13.90 -35.18
N THR A 384 30.69 -14.16 -36.48
CA THR A 384 30.99 -15.50 -36.99
C THR A 384 32.48 -15.83 -36.81
N GLN A 385 32.78 -16.98 -36.21
CA GLN A 385 34.15 -17.48 -36.07
C GLN A 385 34.47 -18.54 -37.13
N ARG A 386 33.51 -19.42 -37.42
CA ARG A 386 33.60 -20.50 -38.43
C ARG A 386 32.22 -20.79 -38.98
N GLY A 387 32.07 -20.85 -40.30
CA GLY A 387 30.77 -21.13 -40.95
C GLY A 387 29.77 -19.98 -40.79
N GLY A 388 29.37 -19.34 -41.90
CA GLY A 388 28.44 -18.20 -41.91
C GLY A 388 26.97 -18.62 -41.94
N TYR A 389 26.55 -19.46 -41.00
CA TYR A 389 25.24 -20.12 -41.01
C TYR A 389 24.29 -19.62 -39.92
N PHE A 390 24.73 -18.72 -39.05
CA PHE A 390 23.92 -18.16 -37.98
C PHE A 390 23.30 -16.83 -38.41
N SER A 391 22.03 -16.64 -38.07
CA SER A 391 21.27 -15.42 -38.30
C SER A 391 20.38 -15.14 -37.09
N LEU A 392 19.99 -13.87 -36.91
CA LEU A 392 18.97 -13.53 -35.93
C LEU A 392 17.59 -13.82 -36.52
N ALA A 393 16.73 -14.50 -35.78
CA ALA A 393 15.37 -14.80 -36.22
C ALA A 393 14.57 -13.51 -36.49
N GLN A 394 14.83 -12.45 -35.70
CA GLN A 394 14.44 -11.06 -35.90
C GLN A 394 15.41 -10.14 -35.15
N ALA A 395 15.81 -9.01 -35.75
CA ALA A 395 16.49 -7.94 -35.01
C ALA A 395 15.44 -7.15 -34.22
N PRO A 396 15.51 -7.04 -32.88
CA PRO A 396 14.53 -6.28 -32.14
C PRO A 396 14.71 -4.79 -32.46
N ALA A 397 13.60 -4.13 -32.80
CA ALA A 397 13.48 -2.72 -32.49
C ALA A 397 13.59 -2.59 -30.96
N SER A 398 14.43 -1.67 -30.48
CA SER A 398 14.72 -1.39 -29.06
C SER A 398 13.73 -2.03 -28.08
N LEU A 399 14.09 -3.19 -27.50
CA LEU A 399 13.18 -3.98 -26.66
C LEU A 399 13.33 -3.60 -25.19
N PRO A 400 12.30 -3.01 -24.55
CA PRO A 400 12.31 -2.76 -23.11
C PRO A 400 12.17 -4.06 -22.33
N ILE A 401 12.99 -4.21 -21.30
CA ILE A 401 12.92 -5.29 -20.31
C ILE A 401 12.81 -4.64 -18.94
N ASP A 402 11.69 -4.81 -18.26
CA ASP A 402 11.48 -4.29 -16.90
C ASP A 402 12.33 -5.03 -15.86
N PRO A 403 12.59 -4.42 -14.69
CA PRO A 403 13.33 -5.08 -13.60
C PRO A 403 12.77 -6.46 -13.27
N GLY A 404 13.66 -7.47 -13.21
CA GLY A 404 13.28 -8.85 -12.92
C GLY A 404 12.61 -9.60 -14.07
N LYS A 405 12.34 -8.95 -15.20
CA LYS A 405 11.81 -9.60 -16.41
C LYS A 405 12.93 -10.09 -17.31
N SER A 406 12.56 -10.90 -18.29
CA SER A 406 13.46 -11.37 -19.33
C SER A 406 12.86 -11.18 -20.71
N ALA A 407 13.72 -11.16 -21.72
CA ALA A 407 13.31 -11.13 -23.11
C ALA A 407 14.02 -12.22 -23.91
N PRO A 408 13.29 -12.94 -24.78
CA PRO A 408 13.87 -13.93 -25.66
C PRO A 408 14.52 -13.26 -26.89
N VAL A 409 15.70 -13.78 -27.26
CA VAL A 409 16.44 -13.44 -28.47
C VAL A 409 16.59 -14.70 -29.31
N GLY A 410 15.93 -14.74 -30.46
CA GLY A 410 15.95 -15.89 -31.36
C GLY A 410 17.19 -15.90 -32.25
N VAL A 411 17.93 -17.00 -32.23
CA VAL A 411 19.07 -17.26 -33.10
C VAL A 411 18.76 -18.47 -33.97
N THR A 412 18.96 -18.36 -35.28
CA THR A 412 18.69 -19.39 -36.27
C THR A 412 19.97 -19.87 -36.92
N PHE A 413 20.19 -21.19 -36.95
CA PHE A 413 21.27 -21.86 -37.67
C PHE A 413 20.71 -22.53 -38.93
N THR A 414 21.28 -22.22 -40.10
CA THR A 414 20.85 -22.74 -41.42
C THR A 414 22.06 -23.24 -42.22
N PRO A 415 22.48 -24.50 -42.04
CA PRO A 415 23.62 -25.06 -42.77
C PRO A 415 23.28 -25.25 -44.26
N ARG A 416 24.25 -24.96 -45.12
CA ARG A 416 24.14 -25.16 -46.58
C ARG A 416 24.65 -26.55 -46.97
N ALA A 417 24.39 -26.96 -48.22
CA ALA A 417 24.91 -28.22 -48.75
C ALA A 417 26.45 -28.29 -48.63
N GLY A 418 26.98 -29.37 -48.04
CA GLY A 418 28.40 -29.55 -47.75
C GLY A 418 28.92 -28.74 -46.55
N ALA A 419 28.04 -28.17 -45.72
CA ALA A 419 28.44 -27.47 -44.51
C ALA A 419 28.92 -28.45 -43.43
N GLY A 420 30.08 -28.18 -42.82
CA GLY A 420 30.52 -28.81 -41.58
C GLY A 420 30.09 -28.00 -40.34
N ASP A 421 30.94 -27.97 -39.32
CA ASP A 421 30.66 -27.26 -38.07
C ASP A 421 30.67 -25.74 -38.23
N GLY A 422 29.67 -25.09 -37.63
CA GLY A 422 29.57 -23.65 -37.44
C GLY A 422 29.85 -23.26 -35.98
N VAL A 423 30.58 -22.16 -35.79
CA VAL A 423 30.88 -21.53 -34.50
C VAL A 423 30.75 -20.01 -34.62
N ALA A 424 30.03 -19.37 -33.70
CA ALA A 424 29.85 -17.93 -33.65
C ALA A 424 29.69 -17.43 -32.21
N GLN A 425 29.64 -16.11 -32.02
CA GLN A 425 29.29 -15.48 -30.76
C GLN A 425 28.20 -14.43 -30.99
N LEU A 426 27.11 -14.51 -30.24
CA LEU A 426 26.09 -13.48 -30.16
C LEU A 426 26.51 -12.44 -29.11
N PHE A 427 26.51 -11.16 -29.46
CA PHE A 427 26.66 -10.03 -28.56
C PHE A 427 25.31 -9.34 -28.37
N VAL A 428 24.92 -9.16 -27.11
CA VAL A 428 23.68 -8.50 -26.68
C VAL A 428 24.05 -7.19 -26.01
N THR A 429 23.78 -6.06 -26.67
CA THR A 429 24.02 -4.72 -26.10
C THR A 429 22.74 -4.12 -25.58
N VAL A 430 22.69 -3.83 -24.28
CA VAL A 430 21.59 -3.13 -23.62
C VAL A 430 21.96 -1.69 -23.29
N ARG A 431 20.96 -0.82 -23.22
CA ARG A 431 21.04 0.58 -22.80
C ARG A 431 20.18 0.83 -21.58
N GLN A 432 20.72 1.55 -20.60
CA GLN A 432 20.03 2.02 -19.40
C GLN A 432 20.28 3.53 -19.28
N GLY A 433 19.31 4.35 -19.67
CA GLY A 433 19.52 5.80 -19.79
C GLY A 433 20.67 6.13 -20.76
N ALA A 434 21.75 6.74 -20.25
CA ALA A 434 22.97 7.04 -21.02
C ALA A 434 24.02 5.90 -21.00
N SER A 435 23.84 4.88 -20.17
CA SER A 435 24.77 3.75 -20.05
C SER A 435 24.47 2.65 -21.05
N THR A 436 25.51 1.97 -21.55
CA THR A 436 25.39 0.76 -22.38
C THR A 436 26.20 -0.38 -21.78
N SER A 437 25.71 -1.61 -21.88
CA SER A 437 26.41 -2.81 -21.48
C SER A 437 26.27 -3.90 -22.56
N THR A 438 27.29 -4.74 -22.74
CA THR A 438 27.27 -5.81 -23.75
C THR A 438 27.66 -7.14 -23.11
N GLU A 439 26.83 -8.15 -23.30
CA GLU A 439 27.07 -9.54 -22.86
C GLU A 439 27.14 -10.49 -24.06
N GLY A 440 27.84 -11.61 -23.93
CA GLY A 440 28.12 -12.52 -25.04
C GLY A 440 27.64 -13.95 -24.81
N VAL A 441 27.15 -14.61 -25.87
CA VAL A 441 26.73 -16.03 -25.87
C VAL A 441 27.45 -16.78 -26.98
N ALA A 442 28.09 -17.90 -26.64
CA ALA A 442 28.71 -18.77 -27.62
C ALA A 442 27.65 -19.56 -28.40
N LEU A 443 27.85 -19.72 -29.71
CA LEU A 443 26.96 -20.45 -30.61
C LEU A 443 27.75 -21.55 -31.31
N LYS A 444 27.20 -22.77 -31.37
CA LYS A 444 27.77 -23.85 -32.19
C LYS A 444 26.67 -24.73 -32.80
N GLY A 445 26.94 -25.32 -33.96
CA GLY A 445 26.04 -26.25 -34.64
C GLY A 445 26.75 -26.99 -35.76
N SER A 446 26.23 -28.13 -36.21
CA SER A 446 26.84 -28.93 -37.27
C SER A 446 25.84 -29.18 -38.40
N GLY A 447 26.25 -28.92 -39.64
CA GLY A 447 25.48 -29.27 -40.83
C GLY A 447 25.71 -30.72 -41.24
N LYS A 448 24.65 -31.44 -41.61
CA LYS A 448 24.77 -32.83 -42.09
C LYS A 448 23.71 -33.17 -43.13
N LEU A 449 24.09 -33.96 -44.13
CA LEU A 449 23.16 -34.47 -45.13
C LEU A 449 22.37 -35.66 -44.55
N PHE A 450 21.03 -35.60 -44.62
CA PHE A 450 20.14 -36.69 -44.25
C PHE A 450 19.32 -37.19 -45.45
N PRO A 451 19.19 -38.52 -45.67
CA PRO A 451 18.25 -39.09 -46.63
C PRO A 451 16.78 -38.75 -46.29
N PRO A 452 15.84 -38.82 -47.24
CA PRO A 452 14.41 -38.61 -46.97
C PRO A 452 13.89 -39.47 -45.80
N CYS A 453 13.32 -38.83 -44.78
CA CYS A 453 12.82 -39.53 -43.59
C CYS A 453 11.57 -40.37 -43.89
N GLN A 454 11.55 -41.60 -43.39
CA GLN A 454 10.35 -42.45 -43.36
C GLN A 454 9.76 -42.42 -41.95
N TYR A 455 8.52 -41.95 -41.81
CA TYR A 455 7.89 -41.75 -40.51
C TYR A 455 6.40 -42.11 -40.49
N THR A 456 5.85 -42.27 -39.29
CA THR A 456 4.41 -42.36 -39.02
C THR A 456 4.00 -41.44 -37.88
N MET A 457 2.85 -40.77 -38.03
CA MET A 457 2.24 -39.93 -36.98
C MET A 457 1.09 -40.69 -36.31
N THR A 458 1.08 -40.75 -34.98
CA THR A 458 0.03 -41.43 -34.21
C THR A 458 -0.37 -40.58 -32.99
N PRO A 459 -1.66 -40.33 -32.74
CA PRO A 459 -2.80 -40.59 -33.61
C PRO A 459 -2.91 -39.59 -34.77
N GLN A 460 -3.74 -39.89 -35.78
CA GLN A 460 -4.04 -38.97 -36.89
C GLN A 460 -5.02 -37.85 -36.49
N VAL A 461 -5.79 -38.08 -35.43
CA VAL A 461 -6.68 -37.10 -34.78
C VAL A 461 -6.46 -37.17 -33.28
N LEU A 462 -6.05 -36.05 -32.69
CA LEU A 462 -5.90 -35.88 -31.25
C LEU A 462 -7.22 -35.35 -30.67
N ASN A 463 -8.07 -36.28 -30.22
CA ASN A 463 -9.39 -35.96 -29.70
C ASN A 463 -9.37 -35.95 -28.16
N PHE A 464 -9.67 -34.82 -27.54
CA PHE A 464 -9.76 -34.67 -26.09
C PHE A 464 -11.10 -35.14 -25.49
N GLY A 465 -12.11 -35.41 -26.33
CA GLY A 465 -13.45 -35.71 -25.84
C GLY A 465 -14.04 -34.55 -25.05
N ARG A 466 -14.84 -34.86 -24.03
CA ARG A 466 -15.43 -33.88 -23.11
C ARG A 466 -14.51 -33.61 -21.92
N VAL A 467 -14.19 -32.34 -21.73
CA VAL A 467 -13.42 -31.85 -20.58
C VAL A 467 -14.26 -30.80 -19.84
N PRO A 468 -14.43 -30.91 -18.51
CA PRO A 468 -15.14 -29.91 -17.75
C PRO A 468 -14.51 -28.52 -17.91
N VAL A 469 -15.34 -27.48 -18.05
CA VAL A 469 -14.86 -26.09 -18.15
C VAL A 469 -13.95 -25.74 -16.97
N GLY A 470 -12.78 -25.17 -17.26
CA GLY A 470 -11.74 -24.84 -16.28
C GLY A 470 -10.79 -25.99 -15.91
N SER A 471 -11.11 -27.24 -16.27
CA SER A 471 -10.20 -28.38 -16.10
C SER A 471 -9.22 -28.51 -17.27
N GLU A 472 -8.09 -29.17 -17.06
CA GLU A 472 -7.05 -29.38 -18.08
C GLU A 472 -6.80 -30.87 -18.32
N VAL A 473 -6.67 -31.25 -19.59
CA VAL A 473 -6.23 -32.59 -20.04
C VAL A 473 -5.08 -32.39 -21.00
N ALA A 474 -4.05 -33.25 -20.96
CA ALA A 474 -2.94 -33.19 -21.89
C ALA A 474 -2.79 -34.51 -22.66
N LEU A 475 -2.95 -34.49 -23.98
CA LEU A 475 -2.76 -35.64 -24.85
C LEU A 475 -1.62 -35.34 -25.82
N GLY A 476 -0.90 -36.35 -26.29
CA GLY A 476 0.19 -36.12 -27.23
C GLY A 476 0.08 -36.88 -28.54
N VAL A 477 0.87 -36.41 -29.49
CA VAL A 477 1.04 -37.00 -30.81
C VAL A 477 2.50 -37.40 -31.00
N SER A 478 2.72 -38.63 -31.46
CA SER A 478 4.05 -39.20 -31.65
C SER A 478 4.42 -39.28 -33.14
N LEU A 479 5.63 -38.86 -33.47
CA LEU A 479 6.30 -39.09 -34.75
C LEU A 479 7.32 -40.20 -34.57
N ARG A 480 7.08 -41.36 -35.17
CA ARG A 480 8.00 -42.51 -35.12
C ARG A 480 8.80 -42.63 -36.42
N ASN A 481 10.11 -42.80 -36.31
CA ASN A 481 10.96 -43.14 -37.45
C ASN A 481 10.82 -44.63 -37.79
N THR A 482 10.20 -44.93 -38.94
CA THR A 482 9.98 -46.29 -39.45
C THR A 482 11.02 -46.74 -40.47
N GLY A 483 11.95 -45.86 -40.83
CA GLY A 483 13.05 -46.15 -41.74
C GLY A 483 14.24 -46.83 -41.06
N THR A 484 15.30 -47.06 -41.84
CA THR A 484 16.56 -47.65 -41.38
C THR A 484 17.67 -46.63 -41.14
N THR A 485 17.42 -45.36 -41.46
CA THR A 485 18.36 -44.24 -41.26
C THR A 485 17.79 -43.20 -40.31
N PRO A 486 18.63 -42.41 -39.61
CA PRO A 486 18.16 -41.33 -38.74
C PRO A 486 17.31 -40.29 -39.50
N CYS A 487 16.26 -39.80 -38.84
CA CYS A 487 15.41 -38.72 -39.33
C CYS A 487 15.75 -37.42 -38.60
N PHE A 488 15.85 -36.32 -39.33
CA PHE A 488 15.94 -34.98 -38.75
C PHE A 488 14.54 -34.38 -38.64
N LEU A 489 14.12 -34.16 -37.39
CA LEU A 489 12.91 -33.43 -37.04
C LEU A 489 13.32 -32.00 -36.70
N ALA A 490 12.87 -31.01 -37.47
CA ALA A 490 13.19 -29.61 -37.24
C ALA A 490 12.36 -29.00 -36.11
N SER A 491 11.05 -29.30 -36.06
CA SER A 491 10.21 -29.00 -34.90
C SER A 491 8.84 -29.70 -34.96
N MET A 492 8.16 -29.78 -33.83
CA MET A 492 6.71 -30.04 -33.73
C MET A 492 6.03 -28.94 -32.90
N GLN A 493 4.84 -28.49 -33.28
CA GLN A 493 4.12 -27.41 -32.60
C GLN A 493 2.62 -27.39 -32.97
N LEU A 494 1.84 -26.51 -32.34
CA LEU A 494 0.51 -26.13 -32.83
C LEU A 494 0.64 -25.14 -34.00
N ALA A 495 -0.15 -25.36 -35.05
CA ALA A 495 -0.23 -24.47 -36.19
C ALA A 495 -0.99 -23.18 -35.84
N GLY A 496 -0.60 -22.08 -36.51
CA GLY A 496 -1.29 -20.80 -36.38
C GLY A 496 -2.77 -20.92 -36.78
N GLY A 497 -3.66 -20.40 -35.92
CA GLY A 497 -5.11 -20.50 -36.10
C GLY A 497 -5.78 -21.64 -35.32
N SER A 498 -5.02 -22.42 -34.54
CA SER A 498 -5.59 -23.29 -33.50
C SER A 498 -6.25 -22.45 -32.39
N ASP A 499 -7.35 -22.94 -31.81
CA ASP A 499 -8.03 -22.24 -30.72
C ASP A 499 -7.12 -22.04 -29.50
N ALA A 500 -7.25 -20.89 -28.83
CA ALA A 500 -6.37 -20.48 -27.73
C ALA A 500 -6.48 -21.35 -26.46
N VAL A 501 -7.51 -22.19 -26.37
CA VAL A 501 -7.70 -23.18 -25.30
C VAL A 501 -6.74 -24.37 -25.42
N PHE A 502 -6.04 -24.51 -26.56
CA PHE A 502 -4.96 -25.46 -26.74
C PHE A 502 -3.60 -24.80 -26.51
N SER A 503 -2.71 -25.47 -25.79
CA SER A 503 -1.33 -25.02 -25.58
C SER A 503 -0.35 -26.20 -25.67
N THR A 504 0.90 -25.92 -26.01
CA THR A 504 1.94 -26.97 -26.11
C THR A 504 3.33 -26.36 -25.95
N GLY A 505 4.26 -27.14 -25.41
CA GLY A 505 5.69 -26.87 -25.55
C GLY A 505 6.17 -27.27 -26.96
N ARG A 506 6.88 -26.39 -27.65
CA ARG A 506 7.45 -26.72 -28.96
C ARG A 506 8.48 -27.84 -28.81
N VAL A 507 8.36 -28.89 -29.61
CA VAL A 507 9.44 -29.87 -29.77
C VAL A 507 10.49 -29.22 -30.66
N GLU A 508 11.65 -28.94 -30.08
CA GLU A 508 12.81 -28.37 -30.75
C GLU A 508 13.50 -29.39 -31.67
N ASN A 509 14.42 -28.94 -32.55
CA ASN A 509 15.03 -29.86 -33.50
C ASN A 509 15.79 -31.00 -32.82
N THR A 510 15.63 -32.20 -33.35
CA THR A 510 16.25 -33.43 -32.85
C THR A 510 16.49 -34.42 -33.98
N VAL A 511 17.38 -35.39 -33.73
CA VAL A 511 17.61 -36.52 -34.62
C VAL A 511 16.90 -37.75 -34.04
N VAL A 512 15.87 -38.21 -34.74
CA VAL A 512 15.08 -39.39 -34.38
C VAL A 512 15.73 -40.63 -35.01
N LEU A 513 16.35 -41.46 -34.18
CA LEU A 513 16.99 -42.71 -34.64
C LEU A 513 15.95 -43.75 -35.12
N PRO A 514 16.35 -44.73 -35.96
CA PRO A 514 15.46 -45.80 -36.39
C PRO A 514 14.72 -46.48 -35.24
N GLY A 515 13.39 -46.60 -35.34
CA GLY A 515 12.53 -47.18 -34.32
C GLY A 515 12.13 -46.21 -33.19
N MET A 516 12.87 -45.12 -32.97
CA MET A 516 12.57 -44.13 -31.93
C MET A 516 11.41 -43.21 -32.32
N LYS A 517 10.82 -42.55 -31.32
CA LYS A 517 9.73 -41.57 -31.47
C LYS A 517 10.12 -40.19 -30.90
N ALA A 518 9.50 -39.14 -31.42
CA ALA A 518 9.41 -37.83 -30.79
C ALA A 518 7.95 -37.51 -30.51
N SER A 519 7.65 -36.91 -29.36
CA SER A 519 6.27 -36.66 -28.90
C SER A 519 6.02 -35.17 -28.71
N LEU A 520 4.84 -34.69 -29.13
CA LEU A 520 4.33 -33.34 -28.85
C LEU A 520 3.15 -33.47 -27.91
N LEU A 521 3.27 -32.95 -26.68
CA LEU A 521 2.19 -32.92 -25.68
C LEU A 521 1.35 -31.65 -25.84
N VAL A 522 0.06 -31.82 -26.11
CA VAL A 522 -0.92 -30.73 -26.26
C VAL A 522 -1.83 -30.72 -25.05
N HIS A 523 -1.95 -29.57 -24.39
CA HIS A 523 -2.85 -29.30 -23.28
C HIS A 523 -4.14 -28.67 -23.82
N PHE A 524 -5.27 -29.10 -23.30
CA PHE A 524 -6.60 -28.55 -23.60
C PHE A 524 -7.27 -28.13 -22.30
N LYS A 525 -7.55 -26.83 -22.18
CA LYS A 525 -8.25 -26.22 -21.04
C LYS A 525 -9.42 -25.36 -21.53
N PRO A 526 -10.62 -25.91 -21.69
CA PRO A 526 -11.77 -25.16 -22.17
C PRO A 526 -12.21 -24.10 -21.16
N ASP A 527 -12.46 -22.89 -21.64
CA ASP A 527 -12.98 -21.74 -20.87
C ASP A 527 -14.51 -21.58 -21.00
N ALA A 528 -15.11 -22.26 -21.97
CA ALA A 528 -16.54 -22.26 -22.22
C ALA A 528 -17.03 -23.64 -22.65
N ALA A 529 -18.34 -23.87 -22.52
CA ALA A 529 -18.97 -25.06 -23.04
C ALA A 529 -19.20 -24.94 -24.56
N ALA A 530 -18.21 -25.37 -25.34
CA ALA A 530 -18.20 -25.29 -26.79
C ALA A 530 -17.28 -26.39 -27.38
N THR A 531 -17.35 -26.57 -28.70
CA THR A 531 -16.38 -27.39 -29.45
C THR A 531 -15.21 -26.54 -29.90
N PHE A 532 -13.99 -27.06 -29.74
CA PHE A 532 -12.76 -26.40 -30.10
C PHE A 532 -11.96 -27.27 -31.08
N GLY A 533 -11.21 -26.61 -31.96
CA GLY A 533 -10.39 -27.23 -32.99
C GLY A 533 -9.03 -26.59 -33.17
N GLY A 534 -8.09 -27.36 -33.69
CA GLY A 534 -6.75 -26.91 -34.02
C GLY A 534 -6.00 -27.90 -34.88
N LEU A 535 -4.74 -27.59 -35.16
CA LEU A 535 -3.84 -28.44 -35.91
C LEU A 535 -2.50 -28.51 -35.20
N ALA A 536 -1.99 -29.71 -34.98
CA ALA A 536 -0.58 -29.93 -34.67
C ALA A 536 0.18 -30.16 -35.98
N GLU A 537 1.39 -29.63 -36.09
CA GLU A 537 2.22 -29.69 -37.29
C GLU A 537 3.69 -30.00 -36.94
N ALA A 538 4.41 -30.60 -37.87
CA ALA A 538 5.83 -30.86 -37.71
C ALA A 538 6.60 -30.63 -39.01
N TRP A 539 7.91 -30.38 -38.93
CA TRP A 539 8.79 -30.28 -40.10
C TRP A 539 9.88 -31.34 -40.05
N VAL A 540 9.93 -32.19 -41.07
CA VAL A 540 10.82 -33.35 -41.14
C VAL A 540 11.60 -33.29 -42.44
N ASN A 541 12.81 -33.83 -42.47
CA ASN A 541 13.66 -33.87 -43.66
C ASN A 541 13.12 -34.83 -44.74
N HIS A 542 12.04 -34.45 -45.42
CA HIS A 542 11.48 -35.18 -46.54
C HIS A 542 11.07 -34.21 -47.67
N PRO A 543 11.39 -34.50 -48.95
CA PRO A 543 11.20 -33.54 -50.04
C PRO A 543 9.74 -33.17 -50.35
N SER A 544 8.79 -34.09 -50.17
CA SER A 544 7.35 -33.85 -50.44
C SER A 544 6.44 -33.99 -49.21
N ALA A 545 6.67 -34.99 -48.35
CA ALA A 545 6.01 -35.16 -47.06
C ALA A 545 6.77 -34.51 -45.88
N GLY A 546 7.40 -33.36 -46.10
CA GLY A 546 8.21 -32.69 -45.07
C GLY A 546 7.40 -31.94 -43.99
N HIS A 547 6.08 -31.85 -44.13
CA HIS A 547 5.18 -31.09 -43.24
C HIS A 547 3.93 -31.90 -42.88
N PRO A 548 4.04 -32.94 -42.04
CA PRO A 548 2.85 -33.64 -41.54
C PRO A 548 2.03 -32.79 -40.57
N THR A 549 0.70 -33.01 -40.58
CA THR A 549 -0.26 -32.36 -39.69
C THR A 549 -1.19 -33.38 -39.03
N VAL A 550 -1.64 -33.09 -37.82
CA VAL A 550 -2.62 -33.87 -37.04
C VAL A 550 -3.75 -32.96 -36.58
N THR A 551 -4.99 -33.40 -36.75
CA THR A 551 -6.16 -32.62 -36.30
C THR A 551 -6.27 -32.69 -34.79
N VAL A 552 -6.49 -31.55 -34.15
CA VAL A 552 -6.72 -31.45 -32.70
C VAL A 552 -8.16 -31.02 -32.47
N GLN A 553 -8.88 -31.70 -31.58
CA GLN A 553 -10.28 -31.37 -31.28
C GLN A 553 -10.66 -31.69 -29.83
N GLY A 554 -11.59 -30.93 -29.25
CA GLY A 554 -12.12 -31.16 -27.90
C GLY A 554 -13.44 -30.44 -27.65
N GLU A 555 -14.18 -30.85 -26.63
CA GLU A 555 -15.44 -30.21 -26.22
C GLU A 555 -15.36 -29.78 -24.74
N GLY A 556 -15.58 -28.51 -24.47
CA GLY A 556 -15.84 -28.01 -23.13
C GLY A 556 -17.25 -28.38 -22.68
N SER A 557 -17.39 -28.94 -21.48
CA SER A 557 -18.68 -29.39 -20.93
C SER A 557 -18.96 -28.80 -19.56
N THR A 558 -20.21 -28.41 -19.29
CA THR A 558 -20.70 -28.11 -17.94
C THR A 558 -21.30 -29.33 -17.23
N GLY A 559 -21.11 -30.52 -17.80
CA GLY A 559 -21.62 -31.76 -17.24
C GLY A 559 -21.07 -32.05 -15.84
N CYS A 560 -21.91 -32.68 -15.03
CA CYS A 560 -21.68 -32.91 -13.61
C CYS A 560 -20.95 -34.23 -13.28
N PHE A 561 -20.59 -35.03 -14.29
CA PHE A 561 -19.64 -36.13 -14.15
C PHE A 561 -18.22 -35.60 -14.38
N ALA A 562 -17.29 -35.98 -13.49
CA ALA A 562 -15.90 -35.57 -13.60
C ALA A 562 -14.96 -36.68 -13.11
N VAL A 563 -13.73 -36.61 -13.61
CA VAL A 563 -12.61 -37.46 -13.19
C VAL A 563 -11.54 -36.54 -12.66
N GLN A 564 -11.06 -36.78 -11.44
CA GLN A 564 -10.05 -35.93 -10.82
C GLN A 564 -8.87 -36.74 -10.28
N PRO A 565 -7.63 -36.32 -10.56
CA PRO A 565 -7.28 -35.24 -11.48
C PRO A 565 -7.58 -35.61 -12.95
N THR A 566 -7.88 -34.62 -13.79
CA THR A 566 -8.10 -34.80 -15.24
C THR A 566 -6.78 -35.01 -16.01
N HIS A 567 -5.66 -34.61 -15.42
CA HIS A 567 -4.31 -34.84 -15.92
C HIS A 567 -3.44 -35.43 -14.79
N VAL A 568 -2.84 -36.59 -15.03
CA VAL A 568 -1.93 -37.26 -14.13
C VAL A 568 -0.54 -37.28 -14.74
N GLU A 569 0.41 -36.70 -14.03
CA GLU A 569 1.83 -36.79 -14.36
C GLU A 569 2.55 -37.70 -13.36
N PHE A 570 3.20 -38.73 -13.88
CA PHE A 570 4.05 -39.64 -13.11
C PHE A 570 5.46 -39.07 -12.91
N GLY A 571 5.83 -38.02 -13.63
CA GLY A 571 7.15 -37.40 -13.62
C GLY A 571 8.20 -38.23 -14.36
N LEU A 572 9.47 -37.86 -14.14
CA LEU A 572 10.61 -38.64 -14.61
C LEU A 572 10.69 -39.93 -13.78
N ALA A 573 10.85 -41.08 -14.44
CA ALA A 573 10.96 -42.38 -13.79
C ALA A 573 12.18 -43.12 -14.34
N LYS A 574 12.99 -43.67 -13.43
CA LYS A 574 14.15 -44.46 -13.82
C LYS A 574 13.71 -45.86 -14.24
N LEU A 575 14.27 -46.36 -15.34
CA LEU A 575 14.02 -47.70 -15.90
C LEU A 575 14.23 -48.87 -14.90
N THR A 576 14.96 -48.64 -13.81
CA THR A 576 15.27 -49.65 -12.81
C THR A 576 14.44 -49.54 -11.53
N CYS A 577 13.51 -48.58 -11.44
CA CYS A 577 12.67 -48.38 -10.26
C CYS A 577 11.39 -49.22 -10.33
N GLU A 578 10.76 -49.43 -9.17
CA GLU A 578 9.41 -49.99 -9.08
C GLU A 578 8.38 -49.09 -9.79
N PRO A 579 7.24 -49.65 -10.27
CA PRO A 579 6.21 -48.89 -10.97
C PRO A 579 5.66 -47.74 -10.12
N ARG A 580 5.62 -46.54 -10.70
CA ARG A 580 5.00 -45.37 -10.05
C ARG A 580 3.48 -45.51 -10.12
N ALA A 581 2.79 -45.40 -8.98
CA ALA A 581 1.33 -45.48 -8.93
C ALA A 581 0.70 -44.12 -8.62
N LYS A 582 -0.41 -43.82 -9.29
CA LYS A 582 -1.24 -42.62 -9.06
C LYS A 582 -2.71 -43.02 -9.04
N GLU A 583 -3.51 -42.28 -8.27
CA GLU A 583 -4.93 -42.51 -8.14
C GLU A 583 -5.73 -41.43 -8.87
N LEU A 584 -6.81 -41.84 -9.52
CA LEU A 584 -7.84 -40.97 -10.08
C LEU A 584 -9.19 -41.37 -9.49
N VAL A 585 -10.06 -40.39 -9.30
CA VAL A 585 -11.42 -40.61 -8.79
C VAL A 585 -12.42 -40.12 -9.82
N ALA A 586 -13.25 -41.04 -10.31
CA ALA A 586 -14.42 -40.71 -11.12
C ALA A 586 -15.61 -40.54 -10.20
N TYR A 587 -16.30 -39.41 -10.27
CA TYR A 587 -17.41 -39.11 -9.37
C TYR A 587 -18.58 -38.44 -10.09
N ASN A 588 -19.77 -38.69 -9.54
CA ASN A 588 -21.02 -38.12 -10.02
C ASN A 588 -21.46 -36.96 -9.11
N ARG A 589 -21.45 -35.72 -9.63
CA ARG A 589 -22.08 -34.55 -8.96
C ARG A 589 -23.45 -34.20 -9.52
N CYS A 590 -23.98 -35.02 -10.43
CA CYS A 590 -25.31 -34.80 -10.96
C CYS A 590 -26.36 -34.99 -9.87
N ALA A 591 -27.48 -34.27 -10.00
CA ALA A 591 -28.63 -34.43 -9.11
C ALA A 591 -29.28 -35.83 -9.18
N GLY A 592 -28.98 -36.60 -10.23
CA GLY A 592 -29.46 -37.95 -10.45
C GLY A 592 -28.32 -38.92 -10.83
N PRO A 593 -28.65 -40.22 -10.98
CA PRO A 593 -27.66 -41.25 -11.28
C PRO A 593 -27.02 -41.07 -12.65
N VAL A 594 -25.73 -41.40 -12.77
CA VAL A 594 -24.96 -41.42 -14.02
C VAL A 594 -24.44 -42.84 -14.25
N THR A 595 -24.68 -43.39 -15.44
CA THR A 595 -24.16 -44.70 -15.83
C THR A 595 -22.93 -44.54 -16.71
N VAL A 596 -21.80 -45.05 -16.24
CA VAL A 596 -20.59 -45.24 -17.04
C VAL A 596 -20.72 -46.57 -17.77
N GLN A 597 -20.80 -46.53 -19.10
CA GLN A 597 -20.99 -47.70 -19.97
C GLN A 597 -19.71 -48.50 -20.13
N SER A 598 -18.58 -47.82 -20.28
CA SER A 598 -17.27 -48.45 -20.39
C SER A 598 -16.14 -47.48 -20.02
N MET A 599 -14.99 -48.05 -19.71
CA MET A 599 -13.75 -47.32 -19.50
C MET A 599 -12.65 -47.98 -20.33
N VAL A 600 -11.91 -47.21 -21.13
CA VAL A 600 -10.86 -47.70 -22.03
C VAL A 600 -9.58 -46.91 -21.80
N LEU A 601 -8.47 -47.63 -21.60
CA LEU A 601 -7.14 -47.05 -21.60
C LEU A 601 -6.55 -47.11 -23.03
N GLU A 602 -6.49 -45.97 -23.70
CA GLU A 602 -5.81 -45.79 -24.98
C GLU A 602 -4.34 -45.44 -24.71
N ARG A 603 -3.40 -46.22 -25.25
CA ARG A 603 -1.96 -46.05 -25.00
C ARG A 603 -1.13 -46.53 -26.18
N ASP A 604 0.02 -45.90 -26.39
CA ASP A 604 0.98 -46.28 -27.43
C ASP A 604 1.91 -47.43 -26.98
N THR A 605 2.10 -47.59 -25.66
CA THR A 605 2.97 -48.61 -25.03
C THR A 605 2.27 -49.26 -23.84
N GLU A 606 2.70 -50.45 -23.43
CA GLU A 606 2.14 -51.18 -22.27
C GLU A 606 2.63 -50.63 -20.90
N GLU A 607 3.49 -49.61 -20.92
CA GLU A 607 4.16 -49.05 -19.74
C GLU A 607 3.21 -48.35 -18.78
N ILE A 608 2.12 -47.78 -19.27
CA ILE A 608 1.03 -47.25 -18.45
C ILE A 608 -0.04 -48.31 -18.36
N SER A 609 -0.36 -48.78 -17.14
CA SER A 609 -1.35 -49.83 -16.89
C SER A 609 -2.31 -49.47 -15.75
N LEU A 610 -3.43 -50.19 -15.65
CA LEU A 610 -4.37 -50.06 -14.53
C LEU A 610 -4.28 -51.29 -13.63
N SER A 611 -4.29 -51.09 -12.32
CA SER A 611 -4.16 -52.19 -11.36
C SER A 611 -5.46 -52.99 -11.20
N GLU A 612 -6.61 -52.30 -11.20
CA GLU A 612 -7.94 -52.89 -11.10
C GLU A 612 -8.93 -51.98 -11.86
N SER A 613 -9.90 -52.58 -12.55
CA SER A 613 -10.99 -51.85 -13.23
C SER A 613 -12.34 -52.29 -12.66
N PRO A 614 -13.27 -51.35 -12.39
CA PRO A 614 -14.65 -51.71 -12.09
C PRO A 614 -15.28 -52.53 -13.22
N HIS A 615 -16.29 -53.31 -12.88
CA HIS A 615 -17.15 -53.95 -13.87
C HIS A 615 -18.13 -52.91 -14.42
N PHE A 616 -18.24 -52.83 -15.74
CA PHE A 616 -19.15 -51.92 -16.44
C PHE A 616 -20.29 -52.69 -17.14
N PRO A 617 -21.48 -52.09 -17.31
CA PRO A 617 -21.83 -50.71 -16.94
C PRO A 617 -21.95 -50.51 -15.43
N LEU A 618 -21.48 -49.36 -14.95
CA LEU A 618 -21.50 -48.97 -13.53
C LEU A 618 -22.36 -47.72 -13.36
N THR A 619 -23.40 -47.80 -12.54
CA THR A 619 -24.22 -46.63 -12.18
C THR A 619 -23.73 -46.04 -10.87
N LEU A 620 -23.43 -44.74 -10.90
CA LEU A 620 -23.09 -43.93 -9.74
C LEU A 620 -24.30 -43.10 -9.35
N GLU A 621 -24.80 -43.28 -8.14
CA GLU A 621 -25.81 -42.38 -7.56
C GLU A 621 -25.21 -40.98 -7.32
N ALA A 622 -26.07 -40.00 -7.05
CA ALA A 622 -25.62 -38.65 -6.73
C ALA A 622 -24.58 -38.66 -5.59
N ASN A 623 -23.45 -37.96 -5.80
CA ASN A 623 -22.28 -37.90 -4.90
C ASN A 623 -21.49 -39.20 -4.71
N GLN A 624 -21.79 -40.27 -5.45
CA GLN A 624 -20.96 -41.47 -5.45
C GLN A 624 -19.72 -41.32 -6.35
N SER A 625 -18.72 -42.14 -6.06
CA SER A 625 -17.46 -42.18 -6.78
C SER A 625 -16.84 -43.58 -6.79
N PHE A 626 -15.92 -43.82 -7.72
CA PHE A 626 -15.02 -44.98 -7.69
C PHE A 626 -13.59 -44.54 -7.99
N ARG A 627 -12.63 -45.30 -7.44
CA ARG A 627 -11.19 -45.03 -7.56
C ARG A 627 -10.57 -45.88 -8.64
N ILE A 628 -9.54 -45.34 -9.28
CA ILE A 628 -8.79 -45.95 -10.37
C ILE A 628 -7.31 -45.80 -10.03
N HIS A 629 -6.59 -46.92 -10.04
CA HIS A 629 -5.17 -46.94 -9.72
C HIS A 629 -4.38 -47.17 -11.02
N ALA A 630 -3.77 -46.11 -11.53
CA ALA A 630 -2.89 -46.16 -12.69
C ALA A 630 -1.44 -46.38 -12.24
N LYS A 631 -0.69 -47.15 -13.02
CA LYS A 631 0.73 -47.45 -12.81
C LYS A 631 1.52 -47.07 -14.05
N TYR A 632 2.75 -46.60 -13.83
CA TYR A 632 3.72 -46.33 -14.87
C TYR A 632 5.03 -47.08 -14.60
N GLU A 633 5.42 -47.93 -15.54
CA GLU A 633 6.62 -48.76 -15.52
C GLU A 633 7.38 -48.57 -16.85
N PRO A 634 8.32 -47.62 -16.92
CA PRO A 634 9.04 -47.34 -18.16
C PRO A 634 9.95 -48.52 -18.53
N THR A 635 9.99 -48.85 -19.81
CA THR A 635 10.85 -49.89 -20.40
C THR A 635 11.85 -49.31 -21.41
N ASP A 636 11.59 -48.11 -21.94
CA ASP A 636 12.52 -47.35 -22.75
C ASP A 636 12.68 -45.88 -22.27
N GLU A 637 13.60 -45.16 -22.91
CA GLU A 637 13.78 -43.73 -22.65
C GLU A 637 12.84 -42.92 -23.55
N GLY A 638 12.10 -42.00 -22.96
CA GLY A 638 11.16 -41.18 -23.72
C GLY A 638 9.93 -40.78 -22.91
N GLU A 639 9.04 -40.04 -23.56
CA GLU A 639 7.71 -39.74 -23.02
C GLU A 639 6.70 -40.80 -23.45
N ASP A 640 5.89 -41.20 -22.49
CA ASP A 640 4.84 -42.19 -22.62
C ASP A 640 3.51 -41.61 -22.19
N LEU A 641 2.53 -41.83 -23.05
CA LEU A 641 1.28 -41.09 -23.07
C LEU A 641 0.13 -42.08 -23.14
N ALA A 642 -0.89 -41.84 -22.33
CA ALA A 642 -2.14 -42.58 -22.40
C ALA A 642 -3.35 -41.69 -22.10
N ALA A 643 -4.49 -42.06 -22.68
CA ALA A 643 -5.78 -41.45 -22.44
C ALA A 643 -6.72 -42.48 -21.82
N LEU A 644 -7.27 -42.14 -20.65
CA LEU A 644 -8.34 -42.91 -20.02
C LEU A 644 -9.69 -42.33 -20.44
N ARG A 645 -10.44 -43.10 -21.24
CA ARG A 645 -11.73 -42.73 -21.81
C ARG A 645 -12.87 -43.30 -21.00
N PHE A 646 -13.85 -42.47 -20.64
CA PHE A 646 -15.06 -42.85 -19.93
C PHE A 646 -16.26 -42.59 -20.81
N ASP A 647 -16.89 -43.65 -21.30
CA ASP A 647 -18.09 -43.54 -22.14
C ASP A 647 -19.34 -43.58 -21.25
N LEU A 648 -20.13 -42.50 -21.26
CA LEU A 648 -21.42 -42.42 -20.56
C LEU A 648 -22.61 -42.77 -21.49
N GLY A 649 -22.33 -43.12 -22.75
CA GLY A 649 -23.30 -43.36 -23.81
C GLY A 649 -23.63 -42.09 -24.61
N GLN A 650 -24.29 -42.28 -25.77
CA GLN A 650 -24.73 -41.20 -26.66
C GLN A 650 -23.60 -40.23 -27.09
N GLY A 651 -22.36 -40.74 -27.22
CA GLY A 651 -21.20 -39.96 -27.63
C GLY A 651 -20.57 -39.10 -26.52
N SER A 652 -21.03 -39.23 -25.27
CA SER A 652 -20.44 -38.52 -24.12
C SER A 652 -19.21 -39.24 -23.59
N VAL A 653 -18.05 -38.98 -24.20
CA VAL A 653 -16.77 -39.55 -23.78
C VAL A 653 -15.96 -38.52 -23.00
N TYR A 654 -15.76 -38.76 -21.71
CA TYR A 654 -14.88 -37.95 -20.86
C TYR A 654 -13.46 -38.53 -20.89
N THR A 655 -12.46 -37.65 -20.77
CA THR A 655 -11.05 -38.06 -20.86
C THR A 655 -10.28 -37.61 -19.63
N ALA A 656 -9.45 -38.50 -19.11
CA ALA A 656 -8.34 -38.14 -18.25
C ALA A 656 -7.02 -38.57 -18.93
N SER A 657 -5.98 -37.76 -18.83
CA SER A 657 -4.67 -38.06 -19.40
C SER A 657 -3.70 -38.60 -18.37
N LEU A 658 -2.84 -39.53 -18.80
CA LEU A 658 -1.76 -40.12 -18.02
C LEU A 658 -0.44 -39.91 -18.78
N VAL A 659 0.54 -39.28 -18.15
CA VAL A 659 1.83 -38.94 -18.76
C VAL A 659 2.99 -39.37 -17.86
N GLY A 660 3.99 -40.03 -18.40
CA GLY A 660 5.22 -40.41 -17.71
C GLY A 660 6.43 -40.29 -18.62
N ARG A 661 7.64 -40.19 -18.05
CA ARG A 661 8.88 -40.13 -18.83
C ARG A 661 9.93 -41.10 -18.31
N GLY A 662 10.39 -42.04 -19.14
CA GLY A 662 11.44 -43.01 -18.81
C GLY A 662 12.86 -42.47 -19.04
N ALA A 663 13.81 -42.83 -18.18
CA ALA A 663 15.24 -42.55 -18.36
C ALA A 663 16.15 -43.62 -17.71
N SER A 664 17.32 -43.92 -18.30
CA SER A 664 18.29 -44.89 -17.75
C SER A 664 19.08 -44.33 -16.56
N ASN A 665 19.50 -43.07 -16.63
CA ASN A 665 20.13 -42.31 -15.56
C ASN A 665 19.41 -40.96 -15.44
N ALA A 666 18.65 -40.78 -14.37
CA ALA A 666 17.81 -39.61 -14.15
C ALA A 666 18.41 -38.74 -13.03
N ASN A 667 18.87 -37.55 -13.41
CA ASN A 667 18.98 -36.42 -12.47
C ASN A 667 17.77 -35.53 -12.72
N GLN A 668 17.10 -35.13 -11.65
CA GLN A 668 16.07 -34.12 -11.70
C GLN A 668 16.70 -32.75 -11.48
N VAL A 669 16.26 -31.77 -12.27
CA VAL A 669 16.69 -30.38 -12.13
C VAL A 669 15.47 -29.53 -11.87
N ASP A 670 15.35 -29.05 -10.65
CA ASP A 670 14.33 -28.10 -10.27
C ASP A 670 14.91 -26.69 -10.31
N SER A 671 14.19 -25.80 -10.96
CA SER A 671 14.62 -24.41 -11.15
C SER A 671 13.60 -23.47 -10.51
N PHE A 672 14.10 -22.56 -9.69
CA PHE A 672 13.30 -21.58 -8.97
C PHE A 672 13.85 -20.18 -9.24
N ILE A 673 12.98 -19.19 -9.14
CA ILE A 673 13.37 -17.79 -9.14
C ILE A 673 12.96 -17.21 -7.79
N GLN A 674 13.92 -16.62 -7.08
CA GLN A 674 13.59 -15.70 -6.01
C GLN A 674 13.04 -14.44 -6.69
N GLU A 675 11.75 -14.17 -6.57
CA GLU A 675 11.18 -13.00 -7.25
C GLU A 675 11.83 -11.70 -6.78
N SER A 676 12.13 -10.80 -7.74
CA SER A 676 12.87 -9.55 -7.48
C SER A 676 12.03 -8.47 -6.81
N ALA A 677 10.71 -8.58 -6.88
CA ALA A 677 9.76 -7.76 -6.15
C ALA A 677 8.94 -8.71 -5.28
N ALA A 678 9.11 -8.64 -3.96
CA ALA A 678 8.21 -9.35 -3.07
C ALA A 678 6.84 -8.67 -3.20
N LYS A 679 5.92 -9.28 -3.95
CA LYS A 679 4.50 -8.94 -3.88
C LYS A 679 3.90 -9.73 -2.74
N VAL A 680 3.28 -9.06 -1.79
CA VAL A 680 2.72 -9.71 -0.60
C VAL A 680 1.36 -9.13 -0.30
N ASP A 681 0.35 -9.99 -0.20
CA ASP A 681 -0.97 -9.65 0.29
C ASP A 681 -1.05 -10.09 1.76
N VAL A 682 -1.32 -9.17 2.66
CA VAL A 682 -1.39 -9.41 4.10
C VAL A 682 -2.82 -9.18 4.57
N LEU A 683 -3.46 -10.24 5.07
CA LEU A 683 -4.76 -10.15 5.71
C LEU A 683 -4.59 -10.19 7.23
N PHE A 684 -4.90 -9.09 7.90
CA PHE A 684 -5.07 -9.07 9.35
C PHE A 684 -6.49 -9.45 9.70
N VAL A 685 -6.65 -10.41 10.59
CA VAL A 685 -7.92 -10.82 11.16
C VAL A 685 -7.87 -10.42 12.62
N VAL A 686 -8.54 -9.31 12.93
CA VAL A 686 -8.46 -8.65 14.23
C VAL A 686 -9.71 -8.97 15.01
N ASP A 687 -9.51 -9.43 16.22
CA ASP A 687 -10.57 -9.75 17.14
C ASP A 687 -11.33 -8.50 17.58
N ASN A 688 -12.66 -8.56 17.44
CA ASN A 688 -13.58 -7.49 17.78
C ASN A 688 -14.43 -7.80 19.02
N SER A 689 -13.89 -8.64 19.92
CA SER A 689 -14.40 -8.89 21.27
C SER A 689 -14.25 -7.67 22.19
N GLY A 690 -14.97 -7.67 23.32
CA GLY A 690 -15.03 -6.55 24.26
C GLY A 690 -13.72 -6.23 24.99
N SER A 691 -12.80 -7.20 25.07
CA SER A 691 -11.51 -7.09 25.76
C SER A 691 -10.38 -6.56 24.89
N MET A 692 -10.57 -6.49 23.57
CA MET A 692 -9.51 -6.22 22.59
C MET A 692 -9.18 -4.73 22.39
N MET A 693 -9.74 -3.81 23.18
CA MET A 693 -9.62 -2.38 22.93
C MET A 693 -8.17 -1.90 23.02
N GLU A 694 -7.46 -2.26 24.08
CA GLU A 694 -6.06 -1.88 24.30
C GLU A 694 -5.11 -2.55 23.29
N GLU A 695 -5.39 -3.78 22.91
CA GLU A 695 -4.66 -4.58 21.93
C GLU A 695 -4.82 -4.00 20.52
N GLN A 696 -6.04 -3.62 20.10
CA GLN A 696 -6.29 -2.95 18.82
C GLN A 696 -5.54 -1.62 18.71
N GLN A 697 -5.48 -0.85 19.79
CA GLN A 697 -4.71 0.40 19.86
C GLN A 697 -3.20 0.14 19.78
N SER A 698 -2.72 -0.88 20.51
CA SER A 698 -1.31 -1.26 20.53
C SER A 698 -0.84 -1.76 19.17
N LEU A 699 -1.66 -2.58 18.49
CA LEU A 699 -1.44 -3.04 17.12
C LEU A 699 -1.31 -1.87 16.15
N GLY A 700 -2.27 -0.93 16.17
CA GLY A 700 -2.26 0.25 15.31
C GLY A 700 -1.06 1.17 15.57
N ALA A 701 -0.76 1.47 16.83
CA ALA A 701 0.34 2.36 17.22
C ALA A 701 1.73 1.83 16.84
N ASN A 702 1.91 0.51 16.78
CA ASN A 702 3.19 -0.13 16.53
C ASN A 702 3.34 -0.67 15.09
N PHE A 703 2.37 -0.44 14.21
CA PHE A 703 2.37 -0.98 12.85
C PHE A 703 3.57 -0.51 11.99
N ALA A 704 4.15 0.65 12.28
CA ALA A 704 5.38 1.10 11.63
C ALA A 704 6.54 0.08 11.78
N ALA A 705 6.58 -0.68 12.88
CA ALA A 705 7.55 -1.76 13.06
C ALA A 705 7.32 -2.92 12.09
N PHE A 706 6.05 -3.27 11.83
CA PHE A 706 5.68 -4.27 10.82
C PHE A 706 6.04 -3.79 9.40
N MET A 707 5.91 -2.50 9.11
CA MET A 707 6.23 -1.96 7.79
C MET A 707 7.72 -1.74 7.54
N SER A 708 8.57 -1.93 8.55
CA SER A 708 10.00 -1.63 8.45
C SER A 708 10.73 -2.48 7.40
N ALA A 709 10.47 -3.80 7.35
CA ALA A 709 11.09 -4.68 6.35
C ALA A 709 10.51 -4.46 4.95
N ALA A 710 9.19 -4.23 4.86
CA ALA A 710 8.52 -3.92 3.59
C ALA A 710 9.08 -2.64 2.95
N THR A 711 9.27 -1.60 3.75
CA THR A 711 9.81 -0.30 3.29
C THR A 711 11.27 -0.42 2.91
N ALA A 712 12.09 -1.10 3.72
CA ALA A 712 13.51 -1.30 3.45
C ALA A 712 13.76 -2.10 2.16
N SER A 713 12.86 -3.04 1.84
CA SER A 713 13.00 -3.95 0.70
C SER A 713 12.19 -3.54 -0.53
N GLY A 714 11.44 -2.43 -0.47
CA GLY A 714 10.61 -1.95 -1.59
C GLY A 714 9.51 -2.93 -2.00
N VAL A 715 8.90 -3.61 -1.03
CA VAL A 715 7.86 -4.63 -1.23
C VAL A 715 6.60 -3.99 -1.80
N ASP A 716 6.01 -4.62 -2.81
CA ASP A 716 4.72 -4.24 -3.37
C ASP A 716 3.60 -4.98 -2.61
N TYR A 717 3.05 -4.34 -1.57
CA TYR A 717 2.11 -4.98 -0.67
C TYR A 717 0.66 -4.57 -0.89
N HIS A 718 -0.28 -5.48 -0.61
CA HIS A 718 -1.66 -5.17 -0.29
C HIS A 718 -1.88 -5.55 1.18
N ILE A 719 -2.42 -4.66 2.00
CA ILE A 719 -2.73 -4.97 3.40
C ILE A 719 -4.20 -4.65 3.66
N GLY A 720 -4.94 -5.65 4.13
CA GLY A 720 -6.35 -5.56 4.48
C GLY A 720 -6.56 -5.99 5.92
N VAL A 721 -7.60 -5.44 6.55
CA VAL A 721 -8.04 -5.81 7.91
C VAL A 721 -9.47 -6.31 7.83
N THR A 722 -9.77 -7.43 8.49
CA THR A 722 -11.14 -7.95 8.70
C THR A 722 -11.32 -8.31 10.17
N THR A 723 -12.56 -8.59 10.57
CA THR A 723 -12.95 -8.89 11.96
C THR A 723 -13.10 -10.39 12.19
N THR A 724 -13.23 -10.83 13.45
CA THR A 724 -13.57 -12.21 13.82
C THR A 724 -15.07 -12.51 13.76
N GLY A 725 -15.93 -11.51 13.97
CA GLY A 725 -17.40 -11.67 13.90
C GLY A 725 -17.96 -11.89 12.48
N LEU A 726 -18.94 -12.78 12.36
CA LEU A 726 -19.61 -13.11 11.07
C LEU A 726 -21.00 -12.50 10.91
N ASP A 727 -21.68 -12.23 12.02
CA ASP A 727 -23.04 -11.72 12.07
C ASP A 727 -23.05 -10.38 12.81
N SER A 728 -23.95 -9.49 12.42
CA SER A 728 -24.07 -8.17 13.07
C SER A 728 -24.31 -8.31 14.57
N SER A 729 -23.50 -7.64 15.40
CA SER A 729 -23.65 -7.60 16.85
C SER A 729 -23.30 -6.20 17.36
N SER A 730 -24.20 -5.59 18.12
CA SER A 730 -23.89 -4.33 18.78
C SER A 730 -23.27 -4.51 20.16
N GLY A 731 -23.13 -5.74 20.66
CA GLY A 731 -22.55 -6.01 21.99
C GLY A 731 -23.31 -5.34 23.14
N GLY A 732 -24.59 -5.05 22.95
CA GLY A 732 -25.42 -4.31 23.91
C GLY A 732 -25.37 -2.79 23.77
N TRP A 733 -24.59 -2.25 22.83
CA TRP A 733 -24.57 -0.83 22.46
C TRP A 733 -25.64 -0.49 21.41
N SER A 734 -25.88 0.79 21.16
CA SER A 734 -26.77 1.25 20.08
C SER A 734 -26.15 1.04 18.69
N SER A 735 -24.83 1.11 18.61
CA SER A 735 -23.98 0.71 17.49
C SER A 735 -22.67 0.19 18.04
N CYS A 736 -22.00 -0.75 17.35
CA CYS A 736 -20.70 -1.24 17.79
C CYS A 736 -19.71 -0.08 17.96
N PRO A 737 -19.10 0.10 19.14
CA PRO A 737 -18.15 1.19 19.37
C PRO A 737 -16.88 0.95 18.58
N GLY A 738 -16.33 2.01 17.95
CA GLY A 738 -15.04 1.98 17.27
C GLY A 738 -15.05 1.35 15.87
N GLY A 739 -15.99 0.46 15.55
CA GLY A 739 -16.02 -0.33 14.31
C GLY A 739 -17.36 -0.36 13.57
N ALA A 740 -17.50 -1.32 12.67
CA ALA A 740 -18.66 -1.50 11.78
C ALA A 740 -19.77 -2.32 12.48
N GLU A 741 -20.67 -3.02 11.80
CA GLU A 741 -21.89 -3.62 12.43
C GLU A 741 -21.61 -4.75 13.44
N GLY A 742 -20.33 -5.00 13.75
CA GLY A 742 -19.85 -5.99 14.70
C GLY A 742 -19.65 -7.38 14.12
N GLY A 743 -19.96 -7.57 12.83
CA GLY A 743 -19.69 -8.81 12.12
C GLY A 743 -19.56 -8.56 10.64
N GLU A 744 -18.32 -8.41 10.17
CA GLU A 744 -18.05 -8.06 8.79
C GLU A 744 -18.11 -9.25 7.83
N SER A 745 -18.21 -10.47 8.38
CA SER A 745 -18.42 -11.69 7.58
C SER A 745 -17.38 -11.86 6.47
N GLY A 746 -16.14 -11.43 6.74
CA GLY A 746 -14.99 -11.45 5.84
C GLY A 746 -14.78 -10.17 5.00
N ARG A 747 -15.67 -9.18 5.05
CA ARG A 747 -15.47 -7.91 4.35
C ARG A 747 -14.30 -7.13 4.96
N LEU A 748 -13.47 -6.53 4.10
CA LEU A 748 -12.38 -5.67 4.55
C LEU A 748 -12.94 -4.39 5.19
N PHE A 749 -12.40 -4.06 6.36
CA PHE A 749 -12.75 -2.91 7.17
C PHE A 749 -11.95 -1.66 6.75
N PRO A 750 -12.56 -0.44 6.81
CA PRO A 750 -13.95 -0.17 7.18
C PRO A 750 -14.92 -0.34 6.01
N VAL A 751 -16.02 -1.08 6.22
CA VAL A 751 -17.00 -1.40 5.15
C VAL A 751 -17.73 -0.19 4.58
N ASN A 752 -17.74 0.94 5.29
CA ASN A 752 -18.32 2.20 4.81
C ASN A 752 -17.36 3.02 3.93
N GLY A 753 -16.13 2.55 3.72
CA GLY A 753 -15.14 3.24 2.89
C GLY A 753 -14.59 4.55 3.48
N SER A 754 -14.73 4.78 4.79
CA SER A 754 -14.21 5.97 5.47
C SER A 754 -12.67 6.08 5.43
N SER A 755 -12.00 4.96 5.16
CA SER A 755 -10.55 4.81 5.05
C SER A 755 -10.24 3.79 3.94
N PRO A 756 -9.10 3.88 3.23
CA PRO A 756 -8.68 2.87 2.26
C PRO A 756 -8.65 1.47 2.87
N ARG A 757 -9.44 0.54 2.30
CA ARG A 757 -9.60 -0.84 2.80
C ARG A 757 -8.46 -1.76 2.36
N ILE A 758 -7.84 -1.44 1.22
CA ILE A 758 -6.62 -2.08 0.72
C ILE A 758 -5.51 -1.04 0.78
N ILE A 759 -4.56 -1.26 1.69
CA ILE A 759 -3.39 -0.40 1.88
C ILE A 759 -2.27 -0.88 0.97
N THR A 760 -1.69 0.04 0.21
CA THR A 760 -0.64 -0.22 -0.78
C THR A 760 0.58 0.67 -0.52
N PRO A 761 1.74 0.45 -1.18
CA PRO A 761 2.89 1.36 -1.09
C PRO A 761 2.57 2.81 -1.51
N LEU A 762 1.50 3.00 -2.29
CA LEU A 762 1.05 4.30 -2.75
C LEU A 762 0.08 4.98 -1.78
N THR A 763 -0.41 4.27 -0.76
CA THR A 763 -1.35 4.81 0.22
C THR A 763 -0.64 5.86 1.10
N PRO A 764 -1.05 7.14 1.05
CA PRO A 764 -0.46 8.16 1.90
C PRO A 764 -0.68 7.83 3.38
N ASN A 765 0.36 7.96 4.20
CA ASN A 765 0.30 7.63 5.63
C ASN A 765 -0.27 6.22 5.90
N ALA A 766 0.22 5.20 5.19
CA ALA A 766 -0.21 3.80 5.33
C ALA A 766 -0.30 3.32 6.79
N ALA A 767 0.61 3.76 7.67
CA ALA A 767 0.57 3.40 9.09
C ALA A 767 -0.61 4.03 9.84
N GLY A 768 -0.94 5.29 9.57
CA GLY A 768 -2.14 5.92 10.13
C GLY A 768 -3.43 5.29 9.60
N VAL A 769 -3.48 4.97 8.30
CA VAL A 769 -4.60 4.26 7.68
C VAL A 769 -4.80 2.89 8.32
N PHE A 770 -3.73 2.11 8.49
CA PHE A 770 -3.81 0.82 9.17
C PHE A 770 -4.28 0.98 10.61
N ALA A 771 -3.72 1.94 11.36
CA ALA A 771 -4.15 2.20 12.73
C ALA A 771 -5.65 2.56 12.81
N THR A 772 -6.21 3.28 11.83
CA THR A 772 -7.66 3.47 11.75
C THR A 772 -8.39 2.15 11.46
N ASN A 773 -7.88 1.35 10.53
CA ASN A 773 -8.51 0.08 10.14
C ASN A 773 -8.44 -1.02 11.21
N THR A 774 -7.57 -0.91 12.23
CA THR A 774 -7.54 -1.86 13.36
C THR A 774 -8.65 -1.62 14.38
N HIS A 775 -9.35 -0.48 14.33
CA HIS A 775 -10.51 -0.21 15.17
C HIS A 775 -11.74 -0.95 14.61
N VAL A 776 -11.68 -2.27 14.61
CA VAL A 776 -12.72 -3.14 14.06
C VAL A 776 -13.98 -3.23 14.93
N GLY A 777 -13.90 -2.64 16.12
CA GLY A 777 -14.96 -2.59 17.11
C GLY A 777 -14.72 -3.58 18.26
N VAL A 778 -15.57 -3.52 19.29
CA VAL A 778 -15.40 -4.28 20.55
C VAL A 778 -16.75 -4.82 21.07
N CYS A 779 -17.48 -5.51 20.19
CA CYS A 779 -18.91 -5.77 20.36
C CYS A 779 -19.36 -7.19 19.98
N HIS A 780 -18.46 -8.03 19.45
CA HIS A 780 -18.78 -9.42 19.14
C HIS A 780 -18.43 -10.33 20.33
N TRP A 781 -19.07 -11.50 20.40
CA TRP A 781 -18.92 -12.47 21.51
C TRP A 781 -18.72 -13.92 21.02
N ASN A 782 -18.70 -14.11 19.71
CA ASN A 782 -18.54 -15.41 19.05
C ASN A 782 -17.47 -15.29 17.96
N GLU A 783 -16.24 -15.56 18.33
CA GLU A 783 -15.04 -15.24 17.55
C GLU A 783 -14.79 -16.35 16.53
N GLN A 784 -15.04 -16.06 15.25
CA GLN A 784 -14.91 -17.03 14.16
C GLN A 784 -13.86 -16.56 13.15
N GLY A 785 -12.66 -16.27 13.64
CA GLY A 785 -11.57 -15.69 12.84
C GLY A 785 -11.17 -16.55 11.64
N LEU A 786 -11.08 -17.88 11.78
CA LEU A 786 -10.71 -18.76 10.66
C LEU A 786 -11.77 -18.72 9.54
N GLU A 787 -13.05 -18.75 9.89
CA GLU A 787 -14.16 -18.63 8.94
C GLU A 787 -14.23 -17.22 8.33
N ALA A 788 -13.96 -16.17 9.10
CA ALA A 788 -13.91 -14.80 8.58
C ALA A 788 -12.78 -14.62 7.57
N ALA A 789 -11.60 -15.19 7.83
CA ALA A 789 -10.49 -15.22 6.88
C ALA A 789 -10.83 -16.01 5.61
N TYR A 790 -11.48 -17.17 5.78
CA TYR A 790 -11.98 -17.97 4.66
C TYR A 790 -12.95 -17.19 3.77
N ARG A 791 -13.93 -16.49 4.37
CA ARG A 791 -14.88 -15.64 3.64
C ARG A 791 -14.21 -14.45 2.97
N ALA A 792 -13.25 -13.81 3.64
CA ALA A 792 -12.50 -12.70 3.07
C ALA A 792 -11.74 -13.10 1.80
N LEU A 793 -11.35 -14.39 1.73
CA LEU A 793 -10.53 -15.00 0.68
C LEU A 793 -11.32 -16.02 -0.15
N SER A 794 -12.64 -15.91 -0.23
CA SER A 794 -13.50 -16.74 -1.08
C SER A 794 -14.54 -15.90 -1.82
N ASP A 795 -15.08 -16.48 -2.90
CA ASP A 795 -16.21 -15.87 -3.58
C ASP A 795 -17.45 -15.87 -2.66
N PRO A 796 -18.26 -14.78 -2.72
CA PRO A 796 -18.21 -13.71 -3.70
C PRO A 796 -17.25 -12.56 -3.37
N LEU A 797 -16.75 -12.46 -2.13
CA LEU A 797 -15.99 -11.30 -1.68
C LEU A 797 -14.67 -11.13 -2.43
N LEU A 798 -13.94 -12.22 -2.65
CA LEU A 798 -12.58 -12.18 -3.18
C LEU A 798 -12.47 -11.49 -4.55
N HIS A 799 -13.45 -11.72 -5.42
CA HIS A 799 -13.43 -11.23 -6.79
C HIS A 799 -14.51 -10.19 -7.10
N SER A 800 -15.33 -9.80 -6.12
CA SER A 800 -16.36 -8.78 -6.28
C SER A 800 -16.00 -7.48 -5.55
N LEU A 801 -16.25 -6.34 -6.19
CA LEU A 801 -16.15 -5.04 -5.53
C LEU A 801 -17.32 -4.81 -4.54
N ASP A 802 -18.44 -5.52 -4.71
CA ASP A 802 -19.65 -5.43 -3.88
C ASP A 802 -19.91 -6.78 -3.18
N ASP A 803 -20.31 -6.77 -1.92
CA ASP A 803 -20.82 -7.97 -1.23
C ASP A 803 -22.31 -8.18 -1.57
N PRO A 804 -22.69 -9.25 -2.29
CA PRO A 804 -24.09 -9.49 -2.66
C PRO A 804 -25.00 -9.79 -1.46
N ARG A 805 -24.44 -10.00 -0.26
CA ARG A 805 -25.19 -10.21 0.98
C ARG A 805 -25.71 -8.91 1.57
N THR A 806 -25.27 -7.75 1.06
CA THR A 806 -25.51 -6.45 1.67
C THR A 806 -25.97 -5.42 0.62
N PRO A 807 -26.68 -4.35 1.02
CA PRO A 807 -27.03 -3.27 0.10
C PRO A 807 -25.92 -2.23 -0.10
N GLN A 808 -24.78 -2.32 0.63
CA GLN A 808 -23.70 -1.35 0.55
C GLN A 808 -22.93 -1.51 -0.77
N THR A 809 -22.63 -0.39 -1.44
CA THR A 809 -21.79 -0.40 -2.64
C THR A 809 -20.32 -0.33 -2.27
N SER A 810 -19.49 -1.06 -2.99
CA SER A 810 -18.04 -1.11 -2.86
C SER A 810 -17.59 -1.59 -1.49
N ASP A 811 -18.27 -2.59 -0.90
CA ASP A 811 -17.96 -3.22 0.38
C ASP A 811 -17.37 -4.66 0.25
N GLY A 812 -17.21 -5.19 -0.97
CA GLY A 812 -16.53 -6.45 -1.28
C GLY A 812 -14.99 -6.35 -1.19
N ASN A 813 -14.26 -7.44 -1.46
CA ASN A 813 -12.79 -7.50 -1.32
C ASN A 813 -12.05 -7.55 -2.68
N GLY A 814 -12.77 -7.34 -3.78
CA GLY A 814 -12.23 -7.35 -5.13
C GLY A 814 -10.98 -6.49 -5.26
N GLY A 815 -9.91 -7.09 -5.79
CA GLY A 815 -8.61 -6.44 -5.97
C GLY A 815 -7.65 -6.57 -4.78
N PHE A 816 -8.04 -7.25 -3.70
CA PHE A 816 -7.16 -7.51 -2.56
C PHE A 816 -6.09 -8.57 -2.88
N ILE A 817 -6.48 -9.77 -3.32
CA ILE A 817 -5.53 -10.85 -3.60
C ILE A 817 -4.96 -10.74 -5.02
N ARG A 818 -3.69 -11.10 -5.18
CA ARG A 818 -2.97 -11.18 -6.45
C ARG A 818 -2.35 -12.57 -6.60
N ASP A 819 -2.56 -13.26 -7.73
CA ASP A 819 -2.13 -14.65 -7.92
C ASP A 819 -0.61 -14.84 -7.80
N GLU A 820 0.15 -13.86 -8.26
CA GLU A 820 1.61 -13.86 -8.19
C GLU A 820 2.14 -13.51 -6.79
N ALA A 821 1.37 -12.80 -5.97
CA ALA A 821 1.78 -12.37 -4.64
C ALA A 821 1.76 -13.52 -3.63
N ARG A 822 2.60 -13.44 -2.60
CA ARG A 822 2.46 -14.28 -1.41
C ARG A 822 1.26 -13.82 -0.59
N LEU A 823 0.65 -14.74 0.15
CA LEU A 823 -0.39 -14.43 1.12
C LEU A 823 0.14 -14.65 2.54
N ALA A 824 0.09 -13.60 3.35
CA ALA A 824 0.29 -13.66 4.78
C ALA A 824 -1.04 -13.45 5.49
N ILE A 825 -1.46 -14.38 6.34
CA ILE A 825 -2.66 -14.23 7.19
C ILE A 825 -2.19 -14.07 8.62
N ILE A 826 -2.60 -13.00 9.29
CA ILE A 826 -2.18 -12.68 10.66
C ILE A 826 -3.40 -12.56 11.54
N PHE A 827 -3.57 -13.51 12.46
CA PHE A 827 -4.63 -13.48 13.46
C PHE A 827 -4.17 -12.71 14.69
N VAL A 828 -5.02 -11.83 15.23
CA VAL A 828 -4.76 -11.06 16.45
C VAL A 828 -5.97 -11.19 17.36
N THR A 829 -5.84 -11.94 18.46
CA THR A 829 -6.98 -12.36 19.30
C THR A 829 -6.56 -12.76 20.71
N ASP A 830 -7.38 -12.44 21.69
CA ASP A 830 -7.23 -12.86 23.08
C ASP A 830 -8.11 -14.09 23.42
N GLU A 831 -8.76 -14.65 22.39
CA GLU A 831 -9.79 -15.70 22.46
C GLU A 831 -9.51 -16.91 21.53
N GLU A 832 -10.34 -17.95 21.66
CA GLU A 832 -10.25 -19.17 20.85
C GLU A 832 -11.16 -19.06 19.62
N ASP A 833 -10.77 -19.73 18.53
CA ASP A 833 -11.58 -19.78 17.31
C ASP A 833 -12.78 -20.75 17.45
N PHE A 834 -14.00 -20.21 17.31
CA PHE A 834 -15.25 -20.97 17.28
C PHE A 834 -15.73 -21.33 15.87
N SER A 835 -14.85 -21.24 14.87
CA SER A 835 -15.22 -21.55 13.49
C SER A 835 -15.59 -23.03 13.30
N SER A 836 -16.64 -23.29 12.52
CA SER A 836 -17.30 -24.61 12.44
C SER A 836 -16.45 -25.74 11.85
N GLN A 837 -15.57 -25.44 10.89
CA GLN A 837 -14.71 -26.44 10.24
C GLN A 837 -13.45 -26.73 11.08
N PRO A 838 -12.82 -27.91 10.95
CA PRO A 838 -11.55 -28.20 11.61
C PRO A 838 -10.37 -27.46 10.94
N VAL A 839 -9.28 -27.20 11.67
CA VAL A 839 -8.09 -26.47 11.17
C VAL A 839 -7.56 -26.96 9.81
N PRO A 840 -7.45 -28.28 9.53
CA PRO A 840 -6.98 -28.78 8.23
C PRO A 840 -7.83 -28.36 7.03
N PHE A 841 -9.12 -28.06 7.22
CA PHE A 841 -9.97 -27.53 6.16
C PHE A 841 -9.47 -26.16 5.69
N TYR A 842 -9.26 -25.23 6.62
CA TYR A 842 -8.77 -23.89 6.31
C TYR A 842 -7.34 -23.91 5.78
N GLU A 843 -6.48 -24.75 6.36
CA GLU A 843 -5.12 -24.96 5.87
C GLU A 843 -5.10 -25.38 4.39
N THR A 844 -5.89 -26.40 4.04
CA THR A 844 -6.00 -26.90 2.67
C THR A 844 -6.52 -25.82 1.73
N TYR A 845 -7.53 -25.07 2.15
CA TYR A 845 -8.11 -23.98 1.36
C TYR A 845 -7.11 -22.84 1.11
N PHE A 846 -6.46 -22.32 2.16
CA PHE A 846 -5.51 -21.23 2.02
C PHE A 846 -4.28 -21.63 1.19
N LYS A 847 -3.83 -22.89 1.28
CA LYS A 847 -2.77 -23.43 0.41
C LYS A 847 -3.23 -23.45 -1.06
N ALA A 848 -4.46 -23.88 -1.32
CA ALA A 848 -5.01 -23.95 -2.68
C ALA A 848 -5.09 -22.58 -3.37
N LEU A 849 -5.38 -21.50 -2.63
CA LEU A 849 -5.39 -20.12 -3.15
C LEU A 849 -4.05 -19.71 -3.79
N LYS A 850 -2.95 -20.33 -3.38
CA LYS A 850 -1.60 -20.05 -3.89
C LYS A 850 -1.01 -21.26 -4.61
N SER A 851 -1.85 -21.99 -5.35
CA SER A 851 -1.46 -23.15 -6.16
C SER A 851 -0.79 -24.27 -5.35
N ASN A 852 -1.09 -24.37 -4.05
CA ASN A 852 -0.44 -25.26 -3.11
C ASN A 852 1.08 -25.06 -2.97
N ASP A 853 1.64 -23.91 -3.37
CA ASP A 853 3.05 -23.59 -3.12
C ASP A 853 3.23 -23.23 -1.63
N PRO A 854 3.90 -24.08 -0.82
CA PRO A 854 4.09 -23.82 0.60
C PRO A 854 4.92 -22.55 0.86
N GLY A 855 5.69 -22.06 -0.13
CA GLY A 855 6.44 -20.82 -0.04
C GLY A 855 5.64 -19.55 -0.35
N LYS A 856 4.37 -19.67 -0.74
CA LYS A 856 3.48 -18.54 -1.03
C LYS A 856 2.42 -18.29 0.04
N LEU A 857 2.33 -19.13 1.08
CA LEU A 857 1.42 -18.94 2.21
C LEU A 857 2.21 -18.91 3.52
N SER A 858 1.93 -17.91 4.36
CA SER A 858 2.33 -17.93 5.77
C SER A 858 1.15 -17.52 6.63
N VAL A 859 0.80 -18.35 7.61
CA VAL A 859 -0.18 -17.96 8.63
C VAL A 859 0.56 -17.70 9.93
N SER A 860 0.29 -16.58 10.58
CA SER A 860 0.89 -16.22 11.86
C SER A 860 -0.19 -15.77 12.84
N ALA A 861 0.13 -15.79 14.13
CA ALA A 861 -0.81 -15.44 15.18
C ALA A 861 -0.13 -14.61 16.29
N ILE A 862 -0.79 -13.53 16.69
CA ILE A 862 -0.63 -12.89 18.00
C ILE A 862 -1.83 -13.35 18.82
N ALA A 863 -1.64 -14.36 19.66
CA ALA A 863 -2.73 -15.03 20.36
C ALA A 863 -2.44 -15.24 21.85
N GLY A 864 -3.46 -15.57 22.63
CA GLY A 864 -3.28 -16.08 23.98
C GLY A 864 -2.33 -17.30 23.97
N PRO A 865 -1.28 -17.32 24.81
CA PRO A 865 -0.31 -18.41 24.82
C PRO A 865 -0.93 -19.70 25.36
N VAL A 866 -0.30 -20.84 25.08
CA VAL A 866 -0.71 -22.15 25.63
C VAL A 866 -0.68 -22.15 27.16
N ASP A 867 0.29 -21.47 27.76
CA ASP A 867 0.35 -21.23 29.21
C ASP A 867 -0.24 -19.86 29.58
N LEU A 868 -1.53 -19.84 29.86
CA LEU A 868 -2.28 -18.63 30.24
C LEU A 868 -1.84 -18.05 31.59
N SER A 869 -1.11 -18.77 32.43
CA SER A 869 -0.59 -18.20 33.69
C SER A 869 0.37 -17.04 33.47
N SER A 870 0.97 -16.97 32.27
CA SER A 870 1.87 -15.91 31.83
C SER A 870 1.16 -14.70 31.20
N CYS A 871 -0.18 -14.74 31.03
CA CYS A 871 -0.93 -13.78 30.24
C CYS A 871 -2.27 -13.45 30.87
N SER A 872 -2.36 -12.33 31.59
CA SER A 872 -3.57 -11.92 32.30
C SER A 872 -4.61 -11.23 31.42
N THR A 873 -4.26 -10.81 30.21
CA THR A 873 -5.18 -10.14 29.27
C THR A 873 -5.82 -11.10 28.28
N ALA A 874 -5.35 -12.35 28.16
CA ALA A 874 -6.00 -13.37 27.35
C ALA A 874 -7.04 -14.15 28.17
N SER A 875 -8.25 -14.30 27.60
CA SER A 875 -9.30 -15.10 28.21
C SER A 875 -9.12 -16.60 27.91
N SER A 876 -8.47 -16.93 26.79
CA SER A 876 -8.15 -18.30 26.41
C SER A 876 -6.91 -18.39 25.52
N SER A 877 -6.42 -19.61 25.31
CA SER A 877 -5.35 -19.86 24.34
C SER A 877 -5.95 -19.94 22.93
N GLY A 878 -5.40 -19.24 21.95
CA GLY A 878 -5.85 -19.33 20.56
C GLY A 878 -5.31 -20.58 19.85
N THR A 879 -5.57 -21.78 20.38
CA THR A 879 -4.85 -23.00 19.98
C THR A 879 -5.03 -23.35 18.51
N ARG A 880 -6.20 -23.06 17.93
CA ARG A 880 -6.47 -23.33 16.51
C ARG A 880 -5.67 -22.41 15.59
N TYR A 881 -5.50 -21.15 15.96
CA TYR A 881 -4.63 -20.21 15.25
C TYR A 881 -3.16 -20.62 15.34
N ILE A 882 -2.72 -21.03 16.54
CA ILE A 882 -1.35 -21.52 16.79
C ILE A 882 -1.07 -22.79 15.96
N GLN A 883 -2.03 -23.72 15.91
CA GLN A 883 -1.91 -24.94 15.10
C GLN A 883 -1.71 -24.59 13.61
N LEU A 884 -2.53 -23.69 13.07
CA LEU A 884 -2.44 -23.28 11.67
C LEU A 884 -1.14 -22.51 11.37
N ALA A 885 -0.70 -21.65 12.29
CA ALA A 885 0.55 -20.93 12.16
C ALA A 885 1.75 -21.88 12.10
N ASN A 886 1.79 -22.87 12.99
CA ASN A 886 2.83 -23.91 12.98
C ASN A 886 2.78 -24.77 11.71
N ALA A 887 1.59 -25.14 11.24
CA ALA A 887 1.42 -25.96 10.02
C ALA A 887 1.86 -25.26 8.73
N THR A 888 1.96 -23.93 8.75
CA THR A 888 2.37 -23.10 7.59
C THR A 888 3.74 -22.43 7.80
N GLY A 889 4.44 -22.76 8.88
CA GLY A 889 5.77 -22.22 9.17
C GLY A 889 5.80 -20.72 9.51
N GLY A 890 4.68 -20.16 9.97
CA GLY A 890 4.63 -18.76 10.42
C GLY A 890 4.98 -18.57 11.89
N VAL A 891 4.75 -17.36 12.38
CA VAL A 891 5.19 -16.91 13.70
C VAL A 891 4.03 -16.93 14.69
N VAL A 892 4.31 -17.37 15.92
CA VAL A 892 3.39 -17.30 17.05
C VAL A 892 3.98 -16.38 18.10
N GLU A 893 3.29 -15.28 18.39
CA GLU A 893 3.63 -14.35 19.46
C GLU A 893 2.50 -14.29 20.48
N SER A 894 2.83 -13.93 21.72
CA SER A 894 1.84 -13.76 22.78
C SER A 894 1.15 -12.41 22.65
N ILE A 895 -0.18 -12.39 22.77
CA ILE A 895 -0.95 -11.14 22.80
C ILE A 895 -0.63 -10.28 24.04
N CYS A 896 -0.18 -10.90 25.13
CA CYS A 896 0.32 -10.22 26.32
C CYS A 896 1.75 -9.65 26.16
N THR A 897 2.28 -9.55 24.94
CA THR A 897 3.62 -9.03 24.72
C THR A 897 3.75 -7.59 25.25
N PRO A 898 4.77 -7.30 26.09
CA PRO A 898 5.03 -5.93 26.53
C PRO A 898 5.68 -5.08 25.42
N ASN A 899 6.11 -5.71 24.31
CA ASN A 899 6.84 -5.07 23.22
C ASN A 899 6.23 -5.44 21.86
N TRP A 900 5.08 -4.83 21.56
CA TRP A 900 4.36 -5.01 20.29
C TRP A 900 5.23 -4.75 19.05
N ALA A 901 6.12 -3.76 19.10
CA ALA A 901 7.02 -3.45 17.99
C ALA A 901 7.95 -4.61 17.63
N GLU A 902 8.48 -5.34 18.61
CA GLU A 902 9.35 -6.49 18.38
C GLU A 902 8.58 -7.69 17.83
N SER A 903 7.40 -7.98 18.39
CA SER A 903 6.52 -9.05 17.89
C SER A 903 6.09 -8.77 16.43
N LEU A 904 5.68 -7.53 16.13
CA LEU A 904 5.35 -7.09 14.77
C LEU A 904 6.54 -7.13 13.83
N LYS A 905 7.76 -6.88 14.31
CA LYS A 905 8.98 -7.01 13.49
C LYS A 905 9.22 -8.46 13.06
N LYS A 906 9.04 -9.44 13.95
CA LYS A 906 9.17 -10.87 13.62
C LYS A 906 8.14 -11.33 12.58
N LEU A 907 6.89 -10.87 12.74
CA LEU A 907 5.82 -11.10 11.79
C LEU A 907 6.15 -10.49 10.42
N SER A 908 6.68 -9.27 10.41
CA SER A 908 7.17 -8.57 9.22
C SER A 908 8.26 -9.34 8.49
N ASP A 909 9.27 -9.83 9.20
CA ASP A 909 10.37 -10.60 8.61
C ASP A 909 9.86 -11.88 7.93
N THR A 910 8.78 -12.47 8.46
CA THR A 910 8.14 -13.65 7.87
C THR A 910 7.26 -13.29 6.67
N ALA A 911 6.44 -12.24 6.78
CA ALA A 911 5.55 -11.80 5.71
C ALA A 911 6.31 -11.22 4.50
N PHE A 912 7.41 -10.51 4.74
CA PHE A 912 8.12 -9.70 3.74
C PHE A 912 9.54 -10.19 3.42
N GLY A 913 10.10 -11.14 4.17
CA GLY A 913 11.44 -11.68 3.92
C GLY A 913 11.55 -12.52 2.64
N PRO A 914 12.77 -12.81 2.14
CA PRO A 914 12.99 -13.65 0.95
C PRO A 914 12.48 -15.10 1.13
N LYS A 915 12.06 -15.78 0.04
CA LYS A 915 11.68 -17.21 0.09
C LYS A 915 12.88 -18.04 0.54
N ARG A 916 12.64 -18.93 1.50
CA ARG A 916 13.68 -19.79 2.10
C ARG A 916 13.50 -21.26 1.75
N SER A 917 12.26 -21.73 1.63
CA SER A 917 11.95 -23.11 1.27
C SER A 917 11.61 -23.19 -0.22
N PHE A 918 12.28 -24.09 -0.92
CA PHE A 918 12.10 -24.36 -2.35
C PHE A 918 11.73 -25.85 -2.50
N PRO A 919 10.44 -26.18 -2.68
CA PRO A 919 9.96 -27.56 -2.73
C PRO A 919 10.46 -28.25 -3.99
N LEU A 920 10.97 -29.46 -3.82
CA LEU A 920 11.45 -30.30 -4.90
C LEU A 920 10.27 -31.06 -5.52
N SER A 921 10.34 -31.27 -6.84
CA SER A 921 9.31 -31.97 -7.62
C SER A 921 9.28 -33.47 -7.35
N ASP A 922 10.38 -34.03 -6.86
CA ASP A 922 10.58 -35.46 -6.55
C ASP A 922 11.49 -35.63 -5.33
N VAL A 923 11.50 -36.83 -4.73
CA VAL A 923 12.37 -37.14 -3.59
C VAL A 923 13.76 -37.53 -4.10
N PRO A 924 14.85 -36.94 -3.56
CA PRO A 924 16.21 -37.34 -3.91
C PRO A 924 16.54 -38.77 -3.47
N ALA A 925 17.14 -39.57 -4.37
CA ALA A 925 17.64 -40.91 -4.05
C ALA A 925 18.77 -40.90 -3.02
N ASP A 926 19.63 -39.89 -3.14
CA ASP A 926 20.79 -39.67 -2.31
C ASP A 926 20.92 -38.17 -2.04
N THR A 927 20.62 -37.76 -0.81
CA THR A 927 20.65 -36.36 -0.39
C THR A 927 22.07 -35.78 -0.39
N SER A 928 23.11 -36.62 -0.35
CA SER A 928 24.50 -36.17 -0.42
C SER A 928 24.92 -35.70 -1.82
N GLN A 929 24.14 -36.05 -2.85
CA GLN A 929 24.38 -35.67 -4.24
C GLN A 929 23.51 -34.49 -4.69
N ILE A 930 22.78 -33.85 -3.78
CA ILE A 930 22.04 -32.62 -4.08
C ILE A 930 23.04 -31.50 -4.34
N VAL A 931 22.91 -30.86 -5.50
CA VAL A 931 23.68 -29.70 -5.91
C VAL A 931 22.75 -28.49 -6.00
N VAL A 932 22.95 -27.51 -5.11
CA VAL A 932 22.23 -26.24 -5.12
C VAL A 932 23.12 -25.16 -5.73
N SER A 933 22.62 -24.46 -6.75
CA SER A 933 23.31 -23.34 -7.40
C SER A 933 22.45 -22.08 -7.34
N VAL A 934 23.04 -20.95 -6.98
CA VAL A 934 22.40 -19.64 -6.97
C VAL A 934 23.10 -18.74 -7.99
N ASN A 935 22.35 -18.25 -8.98
CA ASN A 935 22.84 -17.47 -10.12
C ASN A 935 23.96 -18.18 -10.91
N GLY A 936 23.88 -19.51 -11.01
CA GLY A 936 24.88 -20.35 -11.67
C GLY A 936 26.14 -20.62 -10.83
N VAL A 937 26.19 -20.16 -9.58
CA VAL A 937 27.28 -20.44 -8.64
C VAL A 937 26.80 -21.49 -7.65
N GLN A 938 27.50 -22.63 -7.57
CA GLN A 938 27.19 -23.68 -6.61
C GLN A 938 27.40 -23.18 -5.17
N ILE A 939 26.41 -23.40 -4.31
CA ILE A 939 26.42 -23.01 -2.90
C ILE A 939 26.51 -24.28 -2.05
N THR A 940 27.56 -24.41 -1.23
CA THR A 940 27.86 -25.63 -0.47
C THR A 940 27.42 -25.59 1.00
N SER A 941 26.90 -24.46 1.49
CA SER A 941 26.45 -24.28 2.88
C SER A 941 25.36 -23.21 2.98
N GLY A 942 24.70 -23.10 4.13
CA GLY A 942 23.61 -22.12 4.35
C GLY A 942 22.23 -22.61 3.87
N TRP A 943 22.10 -23.90 3.58
CA TRP A 943 20.85 -24.57 3.25
C TRP A 943 20.87 -26.00 3.79
N VAL A 944 19.67 -26.56 3.97
CA VAL A 944 19.44 -27.96 4.35
C VAL A 944 18.33 -28.55 3.49
N TYR A 945 18.37 -29.85 3.24
CA TYR A 945 17.23 -30.57 2.71
C TYR A 945 16.32 -31.00 3.86
N ASP A 946 15.05 -30.59 3.80
CA ASP A 946 14.01 -31.04 4.72
C ASP A 946 13.18 -32.14 4.07
N GLY A 947 13.35 -33.37 4.57
CA GLY A 947 12.64 -34.54 4.06
C GLY A 947 11.15 -34.58 4.40
N ALA A 948 10.69 -33.84 5.41
CA ALA A 948 9.26 -33.79 5.75
C ALA A 948 8.46 -32.98 4.74
N SER A 949 9.06 -31.88 4.24
CA SER A 949 8.46 -31.00 3.23
C SER A 949 8.98 -31.26 1.81
N ASN A 950 9.91 -32.20 1.63
CA ASN A 950 10.65 -32.44 0.39
C ASN A 950 11.19 -31.13 -0.22
N SER A 951 11.91 -30.33 0.56
CA SER A 951 12.33 -28.99 0.12
C SER A 951 13.77 -28.64 0.49
N ILE A 952 14.38 -27.75 -0.30
CA ILE A 952 15.63 -27.08 0.09
C ILE A 952 15.28 -25.85 0.90
N VAL A 953 15.71 -25.81 2.15
CA VAL A 953 15.46 -24.73 3.09
C VAL A 953 16.75 -23.99 3.37
N PHE A 954 16.82 -22.72 2.96
CA PHE A 954 17.92 -21.83 3.26
C PHE A 954 17.82 -21.28 4.69
N ASP A 955 18.98 -21.07 5.33
CA ASP A 955 19.09 -20.36 6.59
C ASP A 955 18.62 -18.90 6.43
N GLN A 956 18.17 -18.26 7.51
CA GLN A 956 17.58 -16.91 7.45
C GLN A 956 18.54 -15.87 6.82
N GLY A 957 19.84 -15.96 7.14
CA GLY A 957 20.87 -15.06 6.58
C GLY A 957 21.46 -15.51 5.24
N ALA A 958 21.12 -16.72 4.77
CA ALA A 958 21.63 -17.32 3.53
C ALA A 958 20.57 -17.42 2.44
N ALA A 959 19.34 -16.93 2.72
CA ALA A 959 18.26 -16.89 1.76
C ALA A 959 18.72 -16.21 0.45
N PRO A 960 18.46 -16.81 -0.73
CA PRO A 960 18.84 -16.22 -2.01
C PRO A 960 18.24 -14.81 -2.13
N PRO A 961 19.01 -13.81 -2.59
CA PRO A 961 18.51 -12.45 -2.69
C PRO A 961 17.42 -12.34 -3.77
N PRO A 962 16.53 -11.34 -3.70
CA PRO A 962 15.54 -11.06 -4.74
C PRO A 962 16.17 -11.01 -6.14
N GLY A 963 15.53 -11.66 -7.11
CA GLY A 963 16.01 -11.82 -8.49
C GLY A 963 17.00 -12.97 -8.71
N ALA A 964 17.37 -13.71 -7.66
CA ALA A 964 18.27 -14.85 -7.81
C ALA A 964 17.60 -16.02 -8.52
N TYR A 965 18.33 -16.68 -9.41
CA TYR A 965 17.96 -17.97 -10.00
C TYR A 965 18.54 -19.09 -9.14
N ILE A 966 17.70 -19.98 -8.64
CA ILE A 966 18.11 -21.16 -7.87
C ILE A 966 17.92 -22.37 -8.77
N GLU A 967 18.93 -23.21 -8.87
CA GLU A 967 18.85 -24.50 -9.55
C GLU A 967 19.25 -25.59 -8.56
N VAL A 968 18.41 -26.60 -8.40
CA VAL A 968 18.66 -27.76 -7.56
C VAL A 968 18.69 -28.99 -8.45
N THR A 969 19.88 -29.59 -8.57
CA THR A 969 20.06 -30.85 -9.27
C THR A 969 20.23 -31.98 -8.28
N TYR A 970 19.53 -33.09 -8.46
CA TYR A 970 19.64 -34.23 -7.56
C TYR A 970 19.36 -35.55 -8.30
N PRO A 971 19.95 -36.68 -7.85
CA PRO A 971 19.62 -37.98 -8.41
C PRO A 971 18.19 -38.35 -8.03
N LEU A 972 17.40 -38.74 -9.03
CA LEU A 972 16.00 -39.08 -8.85
C LEU A 972 15.85 -40.35 -8.00
N GLY A 973 15.06 -40.27 -6.92
CA GLY A 973 14.65 -41.42 -6.10
C GLY A 973 13.73 -42.39 -6.82
N CYS A 974 13.85 -43.67 -6.45
CA CYS A 974 12.71 -44.58 -6.46
C CYS A 974 11.93 -44.34 -5.14
#